data_AF-A0A2H5Z6V4-F1
#
_entry.id   AF-A0A2H5Z6V4-F1
#
_cell.length_a   1.000
_cell.length_b   1.000
_cell.length_c   1.000
_cell.angle_alpha   90.00
_cell.angle_beta   90.00
_cell.angle_gamma   90.00
#
_symmetry.space_group_name_H-M   'P 1'
#
loop_
_entity.id
_entity.type
_entity.pdbx_description
1 polymer ?
#
loop_
_entity_poly.entity_id
_entity_poly.type
_entity_poly.pdbx_seq_one_letter_code
_entity_poly.pdbx_strand_id
1 'polypeptide(L)'
;MMTVSLAILGLLTIAAPWLISHFGRRFGYLAALVSLASFLWFFSLIPRITSGDERIEELPFLPTLGSAFTLRLDGLALVFALLITGIGTLIAIYTVGYLEDHPRLARFWVSLLLFQTAMLGLVLADDIVALFIFWELTSVSSFFLIGFADERPQARANAQQAFIVTAAGGLLLLVGLLLLAEQRGSFSLRTLLSAGTAQPTDALTTAAFLLILLGAATKSAQFPFHFWLPNAMEAPTPVSAYLHSATMVKAGIYLLARIAPEFGRHPWWQPSLLTLGIVTALVGAALAVLQRDLKRLLAYSTVSALGMLVILLGLGEAGSKAFAMFLLAHALYKGGAFLIAGIIEHSTERRTLDALGGLWCRLPTLTLATLLVVAAAVGLPPTLGFIAKEATLEVGLNVMPSLLFALLVVAAVGQATVAWLLLRPLFARPPEILYPHAPHWSLLVGPTALGLLALAGGFFSAPLGRIVSAIVASVRGSAVLVVEIALWHGFTLVLGTSVLVLVTAGLLALTWPQLAQFGDHLAATTPLGEPPRGLGRIAPERGYRGLMATLTRVAIMQTRILQNGYLRVYITIIILTAILLVSASIVRATFPRPATFPGVTSVDVVDAILALIIIVSSFVAVRATERLAAIAALGALGFSLALLYARYGAPDLAITQVLVDTLTVVFLVFAFYRLPRYARLSSTAARARDALLATAFGLMMAGFALLIHLFRYPERTSVFFAEQAYLAAHGRNVVNVILVDFRALDTLGEITVLGLAALGVTALLAIGKGARSR
;
A
#
# COMPACT_ATOMS: atom_id res chain seq x y z
N MET A 1 0.94 -26.07 -18.30
CA MET A 1 2.05 -25.39 -17.63
C MET A 1 1.47 -24.21 -16.88
N MET A 2 1.88 -23.96 -15.64
CA MET A 2 1.33 -22.90 -14.79
C MET A 2 1.53 -21.51 -15.42
N THR A 3 2.74 -21.32 -15.96
CA THR A 3 3.15 -20.16 -16.75
C THR A 3 2.20 -19.87 -17.92
N VAL A 4 1.77 -20.92 -18.66
CA VAL A 4 0.84 -20.79 -19.78
C VAL A 4 -0.54 -20.32 -19.31
N SER A 5 -1.06 -20.84 -18.19
CA SER A 5 -2.36 -20.39 -17.66
C SER A 5 -2.32 -18.90 -17.27
N LEU A 6 -1.23 -18.45 -16.63
CA LEU A 6 -1.03 -17.03 -16.32
C LEU A 6 -0.88 -16.18 -17.59
N ALA A 7 -0.12 -16.66 -18.58
CA ALA A 7 0.08 -15.95 -19.84
C ALA A 7 -1.23 -15.79 -20.62
N ILE A 8 -2.07 -16.83 -20.70
CA ILE A 8 -3.37 -16.76 -21.39
C ILE A 8 -4.31 -15.75 -20.70
N LEU A 9 -4.39 -15.77 -19.37
CA LEU A 9 -5.20 -14.78 -18.63
C LEU A 9 -4.66 -13.35 -18.78
N GLY A 10 -3.34 -13.18 -18.76
CA GLY A 10 -2.69 -11.89 -19.00
C GLY A 10 -2.93 -11.36 -20.42
N LEU A 11 -2.78 -12.21 -21.44
CA LEU A 11 -3.07 -11.88 -22.84
C LEU A 11 -4.55 -11.53 -23.03
N LEU A 12 -5.47 -12.27 -22.40
CA LEU A 12 -6.90 -11.96 -22.44
C LEU A 12 -7.18 -10.60 -21.79
N THR A 13 -6.48 -10.26 -20.71
CA THR A 13 -6.59 -8.94 -20.04
C THR A 13 -6.17 -7.80 -20.98
N ILE A 14 -5.05 -7.96 -21.69
CA ILE A 14 -4.54 -6.96 -22.64
C ILE A 14 -5.46 -6.84 -23.86
N ALA A 15 -5.95 -7.96 -24.38
CA ALA A 15 -6.84 -8.00 -25.54
C ALA A 15 -8.29 -7.60 -25.20
N ALA A 16 -8.68 -7.55 -23.92
CA ALA A 16 -10.07 -7.32 -23.49
C ALA A 16 -10.71 -6.06 -24.09
N PRO A 17 -10.07 -4.86 -24.12
CA PRO A 17 -10.69 -3.67 -24.69
C PRO A 17 -11.07 -3.84 -26.17
N TRP A 18 -10.23 -4.53 -26.95
CA TRP A 18 -10.47 -4.81 -28.36
C TRP A 18 -11.49 -5.93 -28.56
N LEU A 19 -11.42 -7.01 -27.77
CA LEU A 19 -12.40 -8.10 -27.87
C LEU A 19 -13.80 -7.65 -27.44
N ILE A 20 -13.91 -6.79 -26.43
CA ILE A 20 -15.19 -6.31 -25.91
C ILE A 20 -15.89 -5.40 -26.93
N SER A 21 -15.16 -4.63 -27.75
CA SER A 21 -15.79 -3.84 -28.81
C SER A 21 -16.46 -4.70 -29.89
N HIS A 22 -16.04 -5.96 -30.05
CA HIS A 22 -16.61 -6.90 -31.03
C HIS A 22 -17.67 -7.82 -30.40
N PHE A 23 -17.41 -8.34 -29.19
CA PHE A 23 -18.26 -9.35 -28.54
C PHE A 23 -19.27 -8.75 -27.54
N GLY A 24 -19.10 -7.49 -27.14
CA GLY A 24 -19.94 -6.83 -26.13
C GLY A 24 -20.07 -7.67 -24.86
N ARG A 25 -21.30 -7.88 -24.38
CA ARG A 25 -21.57 -8.74 -23.21
C ARG A 25 -21.13 -10.20 -23.36
N ARG A 26 -21.09 -10.73 -24.58
CA ARG A 26 -20.71 -12.14 -24.83
C ARG A 26 -19.25 -12.43 -24.52
N PHE A 27 -18.43 -11.39 -24.38
CA PHE A 27 -17.06 -11.50 -23.88
C PHE A 27 -16.98 -12.26 -22.54
N GLY A 28 -18.00 -12.14 -21.68
CA GLY A 28 -18.03 -12.88 -20.41
C GLY A 28 -18.01 -14.40 -20.58
N TYR A 29 -18.59 -14.93 -21.67
CA TYR A 29 -18.50 -16.37 -21.98
C TYR A 29 -17.10 -16.78 -22.43
N LEU A 30 -16.38 -15.92 -23.16
CA LEU A 30 -14.99 -16.14 -23.53
C LEU A 30 -14.09 -16.15 -22.29
N ALA A 31 -14.28 -15.17 -21.39
CA ALA A 31 -13.57 -15.12 -20.11
C ALA A 31 -13.89 -16.35 -19.22
N ALA A 32 -15.14 -16.80 -19.21
CA ALA A 32 -15.55 -18.02 -18.54
C ALA A 32 -14.87 -19.26 -19.15
N LEU A 33 -14.79 -19.38 -20.47
CA LEU A 33 -14.13 -20.49 -21.15
C LEU A 33 -12.64 -20.58 -20.81
N VAL A 34 -11.93 -19.45 -20.81
CA VAL A 34 -10.50 -19.39 -20.44
C VAL A 34 -10.30 -19.77 -18.97
N SER A 35 -11.17 -19.28 -18.08
CA SER A 35 -11.16 -19.63 -16.66
C SER A 35 -11.45 -21.12 -16.44
N LEU A 36 -12.42 -21.66 -17.18
CA LEU A 36 -12.80 -23.07 -17.11
C LEU A 36 -11.71 -23.98 -17.64
N ALA A 37 -11.06 -23.63 -18.75
CA ALA A 37 -9.92 -24.36 -19.27
C ALA A 37 -8.77 -24.43 -18.25
N SER A 38 -8.50 -23.30 -17.57
CA SER A 38 -7.52 -23.27 -16.47
C SER A 38 -7.96 -24.15 -15.30
N PHE A 39 -9.24 -24.10 -14.90
CA PHE A 39 -9.81 -24.95 -13.85
C PHE A 39 -9.67 -26.43 -14.17
N LEU A 40 -10.06 -26.86 -15.38
CA LEU A 40 -9.98 -28.26 -15.81
C LEU A 40 -8.52 -28.75 -15.85
N TRP A 41 -7.59 -27.88 -16.25
CA TRP A 41 -6.17 -28.19 -16.21
C TRP A 41 -5.68 -28.43 -14.77
N PHE A 42 -5.97 -27.52 -13.83
CA PHE A 42 -5.63 -27.75 -12.42
C PHE A 42 -6.34 -28.99 -11.85
N PHE A 43 -7.60 -29.21 -12.20
CA PHE A 43 -8.38 -30.36 -11.76
C PHE A 43 -7.73 -31.68 -12.21
N SER A 44 -7.18 -31.73 -13.42
CA SER A 44 -6.45 -32.90 -13.93
C SER A 44 -5.18 -33.23 -13.13
N LEU A 45 -4.64 -32.27 -12.37
CA LEU A 45 -3.44 -32.45 -11.55
C LEU A 45 -3.73 -32.99 -10.14
N ILE A 46 -5.02 -33.08 -9.73
CA ILE A 46 -5.40 -33.58 -8.40
C ILE A 46 -4.72 -34.90 -8.06
N PRO A 47 -4.77 -35.98 -8.89
CA PRO A 47 -4.20 -37.26 -8.51
C PRO A 47 -2.70 -37.18 -8.19
N ARG A 48 -1.93 -36.42 -8.99
CA ARG A 48 -0.47 -36.26 -8.84
C ARG A 48 -0.12 -35.45 -7.60
N ILE A 49 -0.80 -34.32 -7.38
CA ILE A 49 -0.54 -33.50 -6.19
C ILE A 49 -0.93 -34.23 -4.91
N THR A 50 -2.04 -35.01 -4.94
CA THR A 50 -2.45 -35.79 -3.76
C THR A 50 -1.55 -36.99 -3.47
N SER A 51 -0.74 -37.47 -4.43
CA SER A 51 0.29 -38.48 -4.18
C SER A 51 1.58 -37.92 -3.61
N GLY A 52 1.66 -36.59 -3.40
CA GLY A 52 2.83 -35.92 -2.83
C GLY A 52 3.79 -35.32 -3.86
N ASP A 53 3.47 -35.39 -5.16
CA ASP A 53 4.28 -34.70 -6.18
C ASP A 53 4.01 -33.20 -6.12
N GLU A 54 5.07 -32.40 -5.96
CA GLU A 54 5.00 -30.96 -6.17
C GLU A 54 5.42 -30.63 -7.60
N ARG A 55 4.81 -29.61 -8.20
CA ARG A 55 5.21 -29.12 -9.53
C ARG A 55 5.84 -27.75 -9.42
N ILE A 56 7.07 -27.61 -9.91
CA ILE A 56 7.82 -26.35 -9.92
C ILE A 56 8.11 -25.96 -11.36
N GLU A 57 7.85 -24.70 -11.72
CA GLU A 57 8.28 -24.10 -12.99
C GLU A 57 9.10 -22.86 -12.64
N GLU A 58 10.32 -22.77 -13.16
CA GLU A 58 11.25 -21.67 -12.87
C GLU A 58 11.63 -20.96 -14.17
N LEU A 59 11.51 -19.63 -14.17
CA LEU A 59 11.95 -18.77 -15.26
C LEU A 59 12.92 -17.70 -14.73
N PRO A 60 14.04 -17.42 -15.41
CA PRO A 60 14.96 -16.37 -14.97
C PRO A 60 14.27 -15.00 -15.08
N PHE A 61 14.32 -14.19 -14.00
CA PHE A 61 13.71 -12.86 -13.96
C PHE A 61 14.71 -11.77 -13.55
N LEU A 62 15.28 -11.87 -12.34
CA LEU A 62 16.27 -10.91 -11.83
C LEU A 62 17.50 -11.66 -11.28
N PRO A 63 18.30 -12.28 -12.17
CA PRO A 63 19.39 -13.18 -11.77
C PRO A 63 20.49 -12.48 -10.96
N THR A 64 20.71 -11.18 -11.16
CA THR A 64 21.69 -10.38 -10.39
C THR A 64 21.30 -10.21 -8.92
N LEU A 65 20.01 -10.31 -8.60
CA LEU A 65 19.49 -10.29 -7.24
C LEU A 65 19.28 -11.70 -6.68
N GLY A 66 19.50 -12.75 -7.46
CA GLY A 66 19.19 -14.13 -7.08
C GLY A 66 17.68 -14.43 -7.06
N SER A 67 16.85 -13.63 -7.74
CA SER A 67 15.41 -13.86 -7.88
C SER A 67 15.08 -14.52 -9.22
N ALA A 68 14.26 -15.55 -9.15
CA ALA A 68 13.71 -16.26 -10.30
C ALA A 68 12.18 -16.18 -10.23
N PHE A 69 11.51 -16.09 -11.38
CA PHE A 69 10.06 -16.20 -11.45
C PHE A 69 9.68 -17.68 -11.29
N THR A 70 9.66 -18.13 -10.03
CA THR A 70 9.38 -19.51 -9.65
C THR A 70 7.92 -19.67 -9.26
N LEU A 71 7.26 -20.62 -9.92
CA LEU A 71 5.90 -21.04 -9.62
C LEU A 71 5.93 -22.44 -8.98
N ARG A 72 5.19 -22.63 -7.90
CA ARG A 72 5.03 -23.91 -7.19
C ARG A 72 3.57 -24.26 -7.03
N LEU A 73 3.24 -25.49 -7.37
CA LEU A 73 1.93 -26.10 -7.17
C LEU A 73 2.06 -27.28 -6.21
N ASP A 74 1.53 -27.10 -5.01
CA ASP A 74 1.35 -28.12 -3.98
C ASP A 74 -0.13 -28.22 -3.58
N GLY A 75 -0.46 -28.99 -2.54
CA GLY A 75 -1.85 -29.23 -2.11
C GLY A 75 -2.61 -27.95 -1.79
N LEU A 76 -1.97 -27.01 -1.06
CA LEU A 76 -2.57 -25.72 -0.73
C LEU A 76 -2.77 -24.83 -1.97
N ALA A 77 -1.74 -24.66 -2.80
CA ALA A 77 -1.81 -23.83 -4.01
C ALA A 77 -2.84 -24.38 -5.01
N LEU A 78 -2.93 -25.71 -5.16
CA LEU A 78 -3.89 -26.36 -6.04
C LEU A 78 -5.34 -26.01 -5.69
N VAL A 79 -5.69 -26.11 -4.41
CA VAL A 79 -7.06 -25.83 -3.96
C VAL A 79 -7.41 -24.36 -4.18
N PHE A 80 -6.48 -23.45 -3.88
CA PHE A 80 -6.68 -22.04 -4.19
C PHE A 80 -6.79 -21.78 -5.69
N ALA A 81 -5.98 -22.41 -6.53
CA ALA A 81 -6.05 -22.29 -7.98
C ALA A 81 -7.41 -22.78 -8.52
N LEU A 82 -7.93 -23.90 -7.99
CA LEU A 82 -9.27 -24.41 -8.30
C LEU A 82 -10.38 -23.45 -7.85
N LEU A 83 -10.28 -22.87 -6.65
CA LEU A 83 -11.25 -21.89 -6.17
C LEU A 83 -11.24 -20.62 -7.02
N ILE A 84 -10.06 -20.08 -7.34
CA ILE A 84 -9.88 -18.87 -8.16
C ILE A 84 -10.47 -19.10 -9.56
N THR A 85 -10.04 -20.15 -10.26
CA THR A 85 -10.46 -20.41 -11.65
C THR A 85 -11.90 -20.92 -11.75
N GLY A 86 -12.34 -21.77 -10.82
CA GLY A 86 -13.70 -22.31 -10.79
C GLY A 86 -14.75 -21.26 -10.45
N ILE A 87 -14.55 -20.53 -9.33
CA ILE A 87 -15.47 -19.43 -8.98
C ILE A 87 -15.33 -18.29 -10.00
N GLY A 88 -14.12 -18.00 -10.50
CA GLY A 88 -13.91 -17.04 -11.59
C GLY A 88 -14.73 -17.35 -12.85
N THR A 89 -14.86 -18.63 -13.22
CA THR A 89 -15.73 -19.08 -14.31
C THR A 89 -17.20 -18.72 -14.04
N LEU A 90 -17.70 -19.02 -12.84
CA LEU A 90 -19.08 -18.73 -12.46
C LEU A 90 -19.35 -17.22 -12.39
N ILE A 91 -18.40 -16.44 -11.87
CA ILE A 91 -18.45 -14.98 -11.83
C ILE A 91 -18.49 -14.42 -13.25
N ALA A 92 -17.69 -14.97 -14.17
CA ALA A 92 -17.66 -14.51 -15.54
C ALA A 92 -19.00 -14.74 -16.27
N ILE A 93 -19.64 -15.90 -16.06
CA ILE A 93 -21.00 -16.19 -16.56
C ILE A 93 -22.02 -15.25 -15.92
N TYR A 94 -21.95 -15.06 -14.59
CA TYR A 94 -22.87 -14.21 -13.85
C TYR A 94 -22.83 -12.75 -14.33
N THR A 95 -21.63 -12.21 -14.59
CA THR A 95 -21.46 -10.83 -15.10
C THR A 95 -22.21 -10.58 -16.42
N VAL A 96 -22.36 -11.59 -17.29
CA VAL A 96 -23.07 -11.43 -18.59
C VAL A 96 -24.51 -10.95 -18.39
N GLY A 97 -25.20 -11.47 -17.36
CA GLY A 97 -26.56 -11.04 -17.03
C GLY A 97 -26.61 -9.84 -16.09
N TYR A 98 -25.58 -9.63 -15.25
CA TYR A 98 -25.61 -8.59 -14.22
C TYR A 98 -25.22 -7.20 -14.74
N LEU A 99 -24.28 -7.12 -15.70
CA LEU A 99 -23.80 -5.85 -16.29
C LEU A 99 -24.28 -5.66 -17.73
N GLU A 100 -25.47 -6.15 -18.05
CA GLU A 100 -26.07 -6.00 -19.38
C GLU A 100 -26.08 -4.51 -19.79
N ASP A 101 -25.51 -4.21 -20.97
CA ASP A 101 -25.40 -2.88 -21.57
C ASP A 101 -24.71 -1.78 -20.74
N HIS A 102 -23.90 -2.15 -19.73
CA HIS A 102 -23.19 -1.16 -18.93
C HIS A 102 -22.08 -0.44 -19.76
N PRO A 103 -22.04 0.91 -19.79
CA PRO A 103 -21.15 1.66 -20.68
C PRO A 103 -19.64 1.46 -20.40
N ARG A 104 -19.31 0.95 -19.22
CA ARG A 104 -17.92 0.77 -18.72
C ARG A 104 -17.48 -0.70 -18.67
N LEU A 105 -18.07 -1.55 -19.51
CA LEU A 105 -17.82 -2.99 -19.52
C LEU A 105 -16.33 -3.35 -19.74
N ALA A 106 -15.61 -2.61 -20.61
CA ALA A 106 -14.19 -2.83 -20.84
C ALA A 106 -13.33 -2.61 -19.58
N ARG A 107 -13.55 -1.52 -18.85
CA ARG A 107 -12.85 -1.22 -17.59
C ARG A 107 -13.11 -2.28 -16.53
N PHE A 108 -14.36 -2.77 -16.45
CA PHE A 108 -14.73 -3.85 -15.53
C PHE A 108 -13.92 -5.11 -15.82
N TRP A 109 -13.93 -5.60 -17.07
CA TRP A 109 -13.28 -6.86 -17.43
C TRP A 109 -11.77 -6.81 -17.35
N VAL A 110 -11.13 -5.70 -17.77
CA VAL A 110 -9.68 -5.51 -17.59
C VAL A 110 -9.31 -5.64 -16.12
N SER A 111 -10.07 -4.98 -15.24
CA SER A 111 -9.82 -5.02 -13.80
C SER A 111 -10.07 -6.41 -13.20
N LEU A 112 -11.13 -7.10 -13.64
CA LEU A 112 -11.50 -8.43 -13.13
C LEU A 112 -10.53 -9.52 -13.59
N LEU A 113 -10.10 -9.50 -14.86
CA LEU A 113 -9.13 -10.44 -15.41
C LEU A 113 -7.72 -10.20 -14.85
N LEU A 114 -7.34 -8.92 -14.68
CA LEU A 114 -6.09 -8.57 -13.98
C LEU A 114 -6.12 -9.10 -12.55
N PHE A 115 -7.24 -8.94 -11.84
CA PHE A 115 -7.42 -9.47 -10.48
C PHE A 115 -7.33 -10.99 -10.44
N GLN A 116 -7.97 -11.70 -11.38
CA GLN A 116 -7.88 -13.16 -11.48
C GLN A 116 -6.44 -13.63 -11.77
N THR A 117 -5.75 -12.97 -12.69
CA THR A 117 -4.34 -13.26 -13.01
C THR A 117 -3.46 -13.03 -11.78
N ALA A 118 -3.67 -11.91 -11.08
CA ALA A 118 -2.91 -11.56 -9.88
C ALA A 118 -3.14 -12.57 -8.75
N MET A 119 -4.39 -12.97 -8.50
CA MET A 119 -4.71 -13.97 -7.48
C MET A 119 -4.12 -15.34 -7.82
N LEU A 120 -4.18 -15.76 -9.09
CA LEU A 120 -3.59 -17.03 -9.51
C LEU A 120 -2.06 -16.98 -9.38
N GLY A 121 -1.42 -15.88 -9.79
CA GLY A 121 0.01 -15.68 -9.63
C GLY A 121 0.45 -15.68 -8.17
N LEU A 122 -0.31 -15.02 -7.30
CA LEU A 122 -0.05 -14.95 -5.85
C LEU A 122 0.00 -16.33 -5.20
N VAL A 123 -0.95 -17.21 -5.53
CA VAL A 123 -1.03 -18.53 -4.91
C VAL A 123 -0.05 -19.53 -5.52
N LEU A 124 0.49 -19.24 -6.70
CA LEU A 124 1.52 -20.06 -7.34
C LEU A 124 2.93 -19.56 -7.05
N ALA A 125 3.13 -18.32 -6.57
CA ALA A 125 4.45 -17.75 -6.38
C ALA A 125 5.26 -18.49 -5.29
N ASP A 126 6.47 -18.91 -5.65
CA ASP A 126 7.50 -19.45 -4.73
C ASP A 126 8.73 -18.54 -4.65
N ASP A 127 8.66 -17.32 -5.21
CA ASP A 127 9.66 -16.27 -5.08
C ASP A 127 9.02 -15.04 -4.40
N ILE A 128 9.72 -14.42 -3.45
CA ILE A 128 9.14 -13.32 -2.66
C ILE A 128 8.87 -12.06 -3.48
N VAL A 129 9.64 -11.80 -4.55
CA VAL A 129 9.43 -10.66 -5.45
C VAL A 129 8.18 -10.92 -6.27
N ALA A 130 8.06 -12.12 -6.85
CA ALA A 130 6.85 -12.52 -7.58
C ALA A 130 5.61 -12.50 -6.68
N LEU A 131 5.71 -13.04 -5.46
CA LEU A 131 4.64 -13.00 -4.46
C LEU A 131 4.22 -11.58 -4.16
N PHE A 132 5.16 -10.66 -3.93
CA PHE A 132 4.85 -9.25 -3.65
C PHE A 132 4.26 -8.52 -4.87
N ILE A 133 4.77 -8.74 -6.07
CA ILE A 133 4.20 -8.18 -7.30
C ILE A 133 2.74 -8.60 -7.45
N PHE A 134 2.45 -9.90 -7.34
CA PHE A 134 1.08 -10.38 -7.43
C PHE A 134 0.23 -9.92 -6.24
N TRP A 135 0.80 -9.83 -5.03
CA TRP A 135 0.14 -9.25 -3.87
C TRP A 135 -0.32 -7.81 -4.12
N GLU A 136 0.53 -6.94 -4.66
CA GLU A 136 0.13 -5.57 -4.96
C GLU A 136 -0.75 -5.46 -6.20
N LEU A 137 -0.58 -6.31 -7.21
CA LEU A 137 -1.50 -6.36 -8.34
C LEU A 137 -2.92 -6.70 -7.88
N THR A 138 -3.11 -7.55 -6.86
CA THR A 138 -4.44 -7.75 -6.26
C THR A 138 -4.96 -6.49 -5.56
N SER A 139 -4.10 -5.71 -4.87
CA SER A 139 -4.48 -4.42 -4.26
C SER A 139 -4.96 -3.43 -5.33
N VAL A 140 -4.15 -3.23 -6.38
CA VAL A 140 -4.41 -2.27 -7.45
C VAL A 140 -5.66 -2.65 -8.27
N SER A 141 -5.79 -3.91 -8.67
CA SER A 141 -6.97 -4.35 -9.41
C SER A 141 -8.24 -4.28 -8.57
N SER A 142 -8.18 -4.63 -7.27
CA SER A 142 -9.32 -4.47 -6.36
C SER A 142 -9.72 -3.01 -6.16
N PHE A 143 -8.77 -2.08 -6.13
CA PHE A 143 -9.05 -0.64 -6.06
C PHE A 143 -9.93 -0.17 -7.22
N PHE A 144 -9.61 -0.57 -8.45
CA PHE A 144 -10.42 -0.23 -9.62
C PHE A 144 -11.80 -0.91 -9.61
N LEU A 145 -11.89 -2.14 -9.11
CA LEU A 145 -13.15 -2.87 -9.01
C LEU A 145 -14.08 -2.31 -7.92
N ILE A 146 -13.54 -1.90 -6.77
CA ILE A 146 -14.30 -1.24 -5.70
C ILE A 146 -14.74 0.16 -6.14
N GLY A 147 -13.84 0.89 -6.81
CA GLY A 147 -14.09 2.21 -7.37
C GLY A 147 -14.81 2.20 -8.72
N PHE A 148 -15.59 1.15 -9.04
CA PHE A 148 -16.25 1.04 -10.35
C PHE A 148 -17.25 2.19 -10.60
N ALA A 149 -18.01 2.57 -9.57
CA ALA A 149 -18.93 3.70 -9.56
C ALA A 149 -18.22 5.01 -9.14
N ASP A 150 -17.09 5.33 -9.78
CA ASP A 150 -16.21 6.45 -9.42
C ASP A 150 -16.82 7.85 -9.51
N GLU A 151 -17.97 8.03 -10.14
CA GLU A 151 -18.69 9.31 -10.14
C GLU A 151 -19.14 9.68 -8.72
N ARG A 152 -19.46 8.68 -7.89
CA ARG A 152 -19.87 8.88 -6.49
C ARG A 152 -18.64 9.12 -5.60
N PRO A 153 -18.54 10.28 -4.90
CA PRO A 153 -17.41 10.58 -4.01
C PRO A 153 -17.15 9.51 -2.95
N GLN A 154 -18.22 8.90 -2.42
CA GLN A 154 -18.13 7.84 -1.43
C GLN A 154 -17.45 6.58 -1.99
N ALA A 155 -17.80 6.16 -3.22
CA ALA A 155 -17.20 4.98 -3.84
C ALA A 155 -15.69 5.18 -4.04
N ARG A 156 -15.26 6.39 -4.44
CA ARG A 156 -13.84 6.76 -4.52
C ARG A 156 -13.15 6.70 -3.16
N ALA A 157 -13.77 7.28 -2.13
CA ALA A 157 -13.22 7.29 -0.78
C ALA A 157 -13.08 5.86 -0.19
N ASN A 158 -14.07 5.00 -0.40
CA ASN A 158 -14.04 3.61 0.04
C ASN A 158 -12.99 2.78 -0.72
N ALA A 159 -12.85 2.99 -2.03
CA ALA A 159 -11.80 2.36 -2.83
C ALA A 159 -10.41 2.80 -2.34
N GLN A 160 -10.20 4.10 -2.13
CA GLN A 160 -8.94 4.63 -1.59
C GLN A 160 -8.63 4.07 -0.20
N GLN A 161 -9.62 3.98 0.69
CA GLN A 161 -9.46 3.38 2.01
C GLN A 161 -9.00 1.93 1.92
N ALA A 162 -9.66 1.11 1.10
CA ALA A 162 -9.28 -0.28 0.91
C ALA A 162 -7.86 -0.41 0.34
N PHE A 163 -7.51 0.42 -0.65
CA PHE A 163 -6.17 0.43 -1.24
C PHE A 163 -5.10 0.83 -0.22
N ILE A 164 -5.28 1.95 0.49
CA ILE A 164 -4.29 2.44 1.46
C ILE A 164 -4.06 1.41 2.57
N VAL A 165 -5.12 0.81 3.13
CA VAL A 165 -4.99 -0.18 4.20
C VAL A 165 -4.27 -1.44 3.71
N THR A 166 -4.64 -1.95 2.53
CA THR A 166 -4.06 -3.21 2.01
C THR A 166 -2.66 -3.03 1.42
N ALA A 167 -2.37 -1.89 0.78
CA ALA A 167 -1.03 -1.56 0.28
C ALA A 167 -0.06 -1.24 1.42
N ALA A 168 -0.49 -0.52 2.46
CA ALA A 168 0.36 -0.30 3.64
C ALA A 168 0.73 -1.63 4.31
N GLY A 169 -0.23 -2.56 4.43
CA GLY A 169 0.04 -3.91 4.91
C GLY A 169 0.94 -4.72 3.97
N GLY A 170 0.79 -4.57 2.65
CA GLY A 170 1.68 -5.19 1.69
C GLY A 170 3.12 -4.68 1.76
N LEU A 171 3.34 -3.40 2.05
CA LEU A 171 4.67 -2.87 2.34
C LEU A 171 5.27 -3.46 3.62
N LEU A 172 4.47 -3.64 4.69
CA LEU A 172 4.93 -4.33 5.90
C LEU A 172 5.30 -5.79 5.61
N LEU A 173 4.48 -6.48 4.81
CA LEU A 173 4.77 -7.83 4.31
C LEU A 173 6.11 -7.86 3.57
N LEU A 174 6.34 -6.92 2.64
CA LEU A 174 7.60 -6.85 1.88
C LEU A 174 8.80 -6.71 2.81
N VAL A 175 8.74 -5.79 3.78
CA VAL A 175 9.82 -5.62 4.76
C VAL A 175 10.04 -6.92 5.55
N GLY A 176 8.98 -7.58 6.01
CA GLY A 176 9.09 -8.87 6.70
C GLY A 176 9.74 -9.97 5.85
N LEU A 177 9.37 -10.09 4.58
CA LEU A 177 9.97 -11.07 3.66
C LEU A 177 11.43 -10.73 3.33
N LEU A 178 11.77 -9.46 3.16
CA LEU A 178 13.15 -9.02 2.91
C LEU A 178 14.06 -9.26 4.12
N LEU A 179 13.58 -9.07 5.34
CA LEU A 179 14.33 -9.43 6.56
C LEU A 179 14.66 -10.93 6.59
N LEU A 180 13.70 -11.80 6.22
CA LEU A 180 13.97 -13.24 6.11
C LEU A 180 14.93 -13.56 4.96
N ALA A 181 14.80 -12.88 3.82
CA ALA A 181 15.67 -13.05 2.67
C ALA A 181 17.11 -12.66 2.97
N GLU A 182 17.32 -11.55 3.67
CA GLU A 182 18.64 -11.11 4.13
C GLU A 182 19.25 -12.13 5.10
N GLN A 183 18.47 -12.63 6.07
CA GLN A 183 18.94 -13.61 7.04
C GLN A 183 19.30 -14.98 6.42
N ARG A 184 18.54 -15.42 5.40
CA ARG A 184 18.67 -16.77 4.81
C ARG A 184 19.39 -16.78 3.45
N GLY A 185 19.71 -15.62 2.89
CA GLY A 185 20.45 -15.47 1.64
C GLY A 185 19.71 -15.98 0.39
N SER A 186 18.37 -15.95 0.38
CA SER A 186 17.57 -16.46 -0.75
C SER A 186 16.25 -15.70 -0.92
N PHE A 187 15.81 -15.55 -2.17
CA PHE A 187 14.49 -15.02 -2.51
C PHE A 187 13.43 -16.12 -2.71
N SER A 188 13.82 -17.40 -2.70
CA SER A 188 12.88 -18.53 -2.79
C SER A 188 12.13 -18.73 -1.48
N LEU A 189 10.80 -18.64 -1.54
CA LEU A 189 9.92 -18.87 -0.41
C LEU A 189 10.09 -20.28 0.17
N ARG A 190 10.31 -21.31 -0.66
CA ARG A 190 10.61 -22.66 -0.17
C ARG A 190 11.88 -22.70 0.66
N THR A 191 12.98 -22.11 0.17
CA THR A 191 14.25 -22.03 0.93
C THR A 191 14.06 -21.22 2.21
N LEU A 192 13.29 -20.13 2.14
CA LEU A 192 12.94 -19.31 3.28
C LEU A 192 12.05 -20.01 4.31
N LEU A 193 11.42 -21.14 4.00
CA LEU A 193 10.54 -21.89 4.91
C LEU A 193 11.04 -23.31 5.21
N SER A 194 12.21 -23.69 4.69
CA SER A 194 12.82 -25.01 4.90
C SER A 194 14.03 -24.98 5.83
N ALA A 195 14.42 -23.82 6.38
CA ALA A 195 15.75 -23.68 6.96
C ALA A 195 15.92 -24.44 8.28
N GLY A 196 14.86 -24.79 9.02
CA GLY A 196 14.88 -25.77 10.14
C GLY A 196 15.90 -25.58 11.28
N THR A 197 16.76 -24.55 11.23
CA THR A 197 18.02 -24.47 11.97
C THR A 197 18.21 -23.14 12.71
N ALA A 198 17.37 -22.12 12.46
CA ALA A 198 17.37 -20.90 13.26
C ALA A 198 16.55 -21.11 14.54
N GLN A 199 17.10 -20.79 15.71
CA GLN A 199 16.32 -20.77 16.94
C GLN A 199 15.08 -19.86 16.73
N PRO A 200 13.86 -20.32 17.03
CA PRO A 200 12.60 -19.58 16.82
C PRO A 200 12.47 -18.27 17.63
N THR A 201 13.55 -17.77 18.23
CA THR A 201 13.57 -16.70 19.21
C THR A 201 14.48 -15.53 18.83
N ASP A 202 15.11 -15.56 17.65
CA ASP A 202 15.84 -14.39 17.17
C ASP A 202 14.88 -13.20 16.98
N ALA A 203 15.32 -12.02 17.42
CA ALA A 203 14.52 -10.80 17.40
C ALA A 203 14.14 -10.39 15.97
N LEU A 204 15.04 -10.64 15.01
CA LEU A 204 14.81 -10.32 13.60
C LEU A 204 13.79 -11.26 12.96
N THR A 205 13.86 -12.56 13.25
CA THR A 205 12.85 -13.54 12.81
C THR A 205 11.48 -13.26 13.44
N THR A 206 11.44 -12.86 14.71
CA THR A 206 10.21 -12.43 15.39
C THR A 206 9.62 -11.17 14.74
N ALA A 207 10.45 -10.16 14.46
CA ALA A 207 10.02 -8.94 13.78
C ALA A 207 9.48 -9.24 12.38
N ALA A 208 10.17 -10.08 11.62
CA ALA A 208 9.72 -10.53 10.31
C ALA A 208 8.37 -11.25 10.36
N PHE A 209 8.20 -12.19 11.31
CA PHE A 209 6.92 -12.87 11.55
C PHE A 209 5.79 -11.87 11.82
N LEU A 210 6.00 -10.92 12.74
CA LEU A 210 4.97 -9.95 13.11
C LEU A 210 4.62 -9.01 11.94
N LEU A 211 5.60 -8.60 11.14
CA LEU A 211 5.38 -7.80 9.94
C LEU A 211 4.59 -8.56 8.87
N ILE A 212 4.92 -9.84 8.64
CA ILE A 212 4.18 -10.72 7.73
C ILE A 212 2.75 -10.94 8.25
N LEU A 213 2.58 -11.16 9.56
CA LEU A 213 1.28 -11.31 10.20
C LEU A 213 0.43 -10.05 10.03
N LEU A 214 1.01 -8.85 10.22
CA LEU A 214 0.31 -7.58 9.99
C LEU A 214 -0.09 -7.42 8.51
N GLY A 215 0.79 -7.76 7.58
CA GLY A 215 0.47 -7.78 6.15
C GLY A 215 -0.68 -8.73 5.82
N ALA A 216 -0.65 -9.95 6.35
CA ALA A 216 -1.73 -10.92 6.19
C ALA A 216 -3.05 -10.43 6.83
N ALA A 217 -2.98 -9.83 8.02
CA ALA A 217 -4.12 -9.34 8.78
C ALA A 217 -4.87 -8.20 8.06
N THR A 218 -4.14 -7.27 7.45
CA THR A 218 -4.74 -6.16 6.67
C THR A 218 -5.52 -6.70 5.45
N LYS A 219 -4.92 -7.60 4.66
CA LYS A 219 -5.54 -8.18 3.45
C LYS A 219 -6.70 -9.12 3.74
N SER A 220 -6.66 -9.81 4.88
CA SER A 220 -7.73 -10.70 5.34
C SER A 220 -8.74 -10.03 6.28
N ALA A 221 -8.75 -8.69 6.31
CA ALA A 221 -9.72 -7.89 7.07
C ALA A 221 -9.83 -8.30 8.55
N GLN A 222 -8.71 -8.62 9.19
CA GLN A 222 -8.67 -8.92 10.63
C GLN A 222 -8.79 -7.64 11.46
N PHE A 223 -9.17 -7.75 12.72
CA PHE A 223 -9.16 -6.63 13.66
C PHE A 223 -7.73 -6.09 13.86
N PRO A 224 -7.49 -4.77 13.87
CA PRO A 224 -8.44 -3.66 13.75
C PRO A 224 -8.73 -3.21 12.30
N PHE A 225 -8.17 -3.86 11.28
CA PHE A 225 -8.22 -3.45 9.87
C PHE A 225 -9.50 -3.87 9.11
N HIS A 226 -10.45 -4.55 9.76
CA HIS A 226 -11.64 -5.11 9.10
C HIS A 226 -12.56 -4.10 8.38
N PHE A 227 -12.51 -2.81 8.74
CA PHE A 227 -13.47 -1.78 8.29
C PHE A 227 -13.48 -1.52 6.78
N TRP A 228 -12.37 -1.77 6.07
CA TRP A 228 -12.34 -1.57 4.62
C TRP A 228 -13.25 -2.55 3.88
N LEU A 229 -13.46 -3.75 4.43
CA LEU A 229 -14.22 -4.82 3.78
C LEU A 229 -15.73 -4.48 3.68
N PRO A 230 -16.44 -4.08 4.75
CA PRO A 230 -17.82 -3.60 4.65
C PRO A 230 -17.99 -2.37 3.76
N ASN A 231 -16.99 -1.48 3.70
CA ASN A 231 -17.02 -0.29 2.86
C ASN A 231 -16.74 -0.61 1.38
N ALA A 232 -16.05 -1.72 1.09
CA ALA A 232 -15.85 -2.23 -0.26
C ALA A 232 -17.14 -2.80 -0.90
N MET A 233 -18.24 -2.92 -0.16
CA MET A 233 -19.57 -3.35 -0.67
C MET A 233 -20.27 -2.30 -1.56
N GLU A 234 -19.56 -1.24 -1.94
CA GLU A 234 -19.91 -0.34 -3.04
C GLU A 234 -19.66 -0.98 -4.42
N ALA A 235 -18.82 -2.01 -4.49
CA ALA A 235 -18.52 -2.71 -5.71
C ALA A 235 -19.76 -3.44 -6.29
N PRO A 236 -19.80 -3.67 -7.62
CA PRO A 236 -20.78 -4.55 -8.23
C PRO A 236 -20.78 -5.94 -7.58
N THR A 237 -21.94 -6.58 -7.44
CA THR A 237 -22.04 -7.87 -6.74
C THR A 237 -21.14 -8.98 -7.27
N PRO A 238 -20.89 -9.13 -8.60
CA PRO A 238 -19.94 -10.12 -9.09
C PRO A 238 -18.53 -9.93 -8.51
N VAL A 239 -18.12 -8.67 -8.30
CA VAL A 239 -16.85 -8.33 -7.64
C VAL A 239 -16.88 -8.75 -6.18
N SER A 240 -17.91 -8.35 -5.43
CA SER A 240 -18.03 -8.69 -4.02
C SER A 240 -18.04 -10.21 -3.81
N ALA A 241 -18.78 -10.94 -4.65
CA ALA A 241 -18.78 -12.40 -4.63
C ALA A 241 -17.37 -12.93 -4.86
N TYR A 242 -16.64 -12.46 -5.87
CA TYR A 242 -15.33 -13.00 -6.19
C TYR A 242 -14.25 -12.68 -5.13
N LEU A 243 -14.13 -11.39 -4.76
CA LEU A 243 -13.11 -10.89 -3.83
C LEU A 243 -13.28 -11.46 -2.42
N HIS A 244 -14.52 -11.63 -1.97
CA HIS A 244 -14.81 -11.91 -0.56
C HIS A 244 -15.15 -13.38 -0.28
N SER A 245 -15.51 -14.16 -1.31
CA SER A 245 -15.75 -15.59 -1.14
C SER A 245 -14.51 -16.45 -1.37
N ALA A 246 -13.66 -16.16 -2.36
CA ALA A 246 -12.66 -17.13 -2.82
C ALA A 246 -11.23 -16.61 -2.83
N THR A 247 -11.05 -15.29 -2.94
CA THR A 247 -9.79 -14.73 -3.45
C THR A 247 -9.12 -13.74 -2.49
N MET A 248 -9.34 -12.43 -2.67
CA MET A 248 -8.57 -11.35 -2.03
C MET A 248 -8.49 -11.51 -0.52
N VAL A 249 -9.64 -11.69 0.13
CA VAL A 249 -9.70 -11.77 1.60
C VAL A 249 -9.07 -13.06 2.14
N LYS A 250 -8.90 -14.08 1.30
CA LYS A 250 -8.21 -15.32 1.63
C LYS A 250 -6.72 -15.28 1.28
N ALA A 251 -6.21 -14.25 0.61
CA ALA A 251 -4.78 -14.14 0.30
C ALA A 251 -3.92 -14.06 1.57
N GLY A 252 -4.36 -13.30 2.58
CA GLY A 252 -3.71 -13.29 3.89
C GLY A 252 -3.80 -14.63 4.61
N ILE A 253 -4.95 -15.32 4.52
CA ILE A 253 -5.14 -16.65 5.10
C ILE A 253 -4.25 -17.69 4.41
N TYR A 254 -4.13 -17.63 3.08
CA TYR A 254 -3.24 -18.45 2.28
C TYR A 254 -1.79 -18.23 2.70
N LEU A 255 -1.36 -16.97 2.86
CA LEU A 255 0.00 -16.65 3.28
C LEU A 255 0.30 -17.20 4.68
N LEU A 256 -0.62 -17.03 5.65
CA LEU A 256 -0.46 -17.63 6.98
C LEU A 256 -0.36 -19.15 6.89
N ALA A 257 -1.25 -19.80 6.14
CA ALA A 257 -1.20 -21.24 5.91
C ALA A 257 0.12 -21.69 5.23
N ARG A 258 0.67 -20.87 4.33
CA ARG A 258 1.91 -21.13 3.58
C ARG A 258 3.15 -21.06 4.48
N ILE A 259 3.19 -20.13 5.44
CA ILE A 259 4.33 -19.97 6.36
C ILE A 259 4.21 -20.82 7.63
N ALA A 260 3.05 -21.45 7.86
CA ALA A 260 2.78 -22.28 9.04
C ALA A 260 3.80 -23.42 9.29
N PRO A 261 4.37 -24.09 8.27
CA PRO A 261 5.41 -25.09 8.51
C PRO A 261 6.63 -24.57 9.26
N GLU A 262 7.02 -23.32 8.99
CA GLU A 262 8.20 -22.68 9.61
C GLU A 262 7.82 -22.01 10.94
N PHE A 263 6.75 -21.21 10.95
CA PHE A 263 6.39 -20.40 12.11
C PHE A 263 5.43 -21.09 13.09
N GLY A 264 4.88 -22.26 12.77
CA GLY A 264 3.89 -22.94 13.61
C GLY A 264 4.39 -23.29 15.03
N ARG A 265 5.72 -23.37 15.22
CA ARG A 265 6.37 -23.60 16.51
C ARG A 265 6.91 -22.32 17.16
N HIS A 266 6.77 -21.17 16.51
CA HIS A 266 7.25 -19.90 17.01
C HIS A 266 6.42 -19.46 18.24
N PRO A 267 7.04 -18.91 19.31
CA PRO A 267 6.32 -18.57 20.55
C PRO A 267 5.15 -17.61 20.36
N TRP A 268 5.25 -16.71 19.37
CA TRP A 268 4.19 -15.75 19.06
C TRP A 268 3.12 -16.29 18.10
N TRP A 269 3.30 -17.45 17.48
CA TRP A 269 2.34 -17.98 16.48
C TRP A 269 0.95 -18.17 17.06
N GLN A 270 0.80 -19.12 17.98
CA GLN A 270 -0.49 -19.48 18.54
C GLN A 270 -1.14 -18.31 19.29
N PRO A 271 -0.45 -17.58 20.21
CA PRO A 271 -1.07 -16.47 20.92
C PRO A 271 -1.57 -15.36 19.99
N SER A 272 -0.75 -14.95 19.01
CA SER A 272 -1.12 -13.85 18.11
C SER A 272 -2.28 -14.22 17.20
N LEU A 273 -2.26 -15.41 16.58
CA LEU A 273 -3.33 -15.89 15.70
C LEU A 273 -4.63 -16.13 16.47
N LEU A 274 -4.57 -16.74 17.66
CA LEU A 274 -5.78 -16.96 18.46
C LEU A 274 -6.39 -15.63 18.93
N THR A 275 -5.60 -14.70 19.47
CA THR A 275 -6.11 -13.38 19.87
C THR A 275 -6.70 -12.63 18.68
N LEU A 276 -5.96 -12.56 17.57
CA LEU A 276 -6.42 -11.88 16.35
C LEU A 276 -7.70 -12.50 15.79
N GLY A 277 -7.71 -13.83 15.68
CA GLY A 277 -8.81 -14.60 15.12
C GLY A 277 -10.07 -14.54 15.99
N ILE A 278 -9.97 -14.72 17.31
CA ILE A 278 -11.11 -14.65 18.24
C ILE A 278 -11.73 -13.25 18.22
N VAL A 279 -10.91 -12.20 18.37
CA VAL A 279 -11.41 -10.82 18.38
C VAL A 279 -12.09 -10.50 17.04
N THR A 280 -11.46 -10.86 15.92
CA THR A 280 -12.04 -10.66 14.58
C THR A 280 -13.34 -11.43 14.41
N ALA A 281 -13.38 -12.69 14.83
CA ALA A 281 -14.53 -13.57 14.67
C ALA A 281 -15.75 -13.05 15.44
N LEU A 282 -15.55 -12.65 16.70
CA LEU A 282 -16.58 -12.12 17.58
C LEU A 282 -17.05 -10.73 17.15
N VAL A 283 -16.13 -9.82 16.81
CA VAL A 283 -16.48 -8.48 16.33
C VAL A 283 -17.24 -8.58 15.00
N GLY A 284 -16.79 -9.41 14.07
CA GLY A 284 -17.48 -9.66 12.81
C GLY A 284 -18.89 -10.23 13.02
N ALA A 285 -19.03 -11.22 13.91
CA ALA A 285 -20.32 -11.82 14.25
C ALA A 285 -21.28 -10.79 14.87
N ALA A 286 -20.82 -10.04 15.88
CA ALA A 286 -21.62 -9.03 16.56
C ALA A 286 -22.07 -7.92 15.60
N LEU A 287 -21.17 -7.39 14.78
CA LEU A 287 -21.50 -6.33 13.83
C LEU A 287 -22.40 -6.80 12.68
N ALA A 288 -22.29 -8.07 12.26
CA ALA A 288 -23.15 -8.64 11.23
C ALA A 288 -24.63 -8.70 11.68
N VAL A 289 -24.88 -9.04 12.95
CA VAL A 289 -26.23 -9.10 13.53
C VAL A 289 -26.96 -7.75 13.49
N LEU A 290 -26.18 -6.67 13.58
CA LEU A 290 -26.69 -5.31 13.59
C LEU A 290 -26.86 -4.72 12.18
N GLN A 291 -26.58 -5.46 11.09
CA GLN A 291 -26.72 -4.90 9.74
C GLN A 291 -28.11 -5.12 9.15
N ARG A 292 -28.61 -4.11 8.42
CA ARG A 292 -29.84 -4.18 7.60
C ARG A 292 -29.58 -4.29 6.10
N ASP A 293 -28.37 -3.95 5.67
CA ASP A 293 -27.95 -3.99 4.28
C ASP A 293 -27.45 -5.39 3.90
N LEU A 294 -27.99 -5.95 2.82
CA LEU A 294 -27.73 -7.34 2.41
C LEU A 294 -26.23 -7.64 2.23
N LYS A 295 -25.49 -6.76 1.52
CA LYS A 295 -24.07 -6.99 1.26
C LYS A 295 -23.18 -6.64 2.44
N ARG A 296 -23.48 -5.59 3.22
CA ARG A 296 -22.70 -5.27 4.43
C ARG A 296 -22.81 -6.36 5.49
N LEU A 297 -24.00 -6.93 5.66
CA LEU A 297 -24.19 -8.09 6.52
C LEU A 297 -23.30 -9.24 6.05
N LEU A 298 -23.31 -9.56 4.75
CA LEU A 298 -22.42 -10.58 4.19
C LEU A 298 -20.94 -10.25 4.41
N ALA A 299 -20.54 -8.99 4.28
CA ALA A 299 -19.18 -8.55 4.55
C ALA A 299 -18.74 -8.86 5.99
N TYR A 300 -19.53 -8.48 7.00
CA TYR A 300 -19.21 -8.76 8.40
C TYR A 300 -19.27 -10.26 8.73
N SER A 301 -20.22 -11.00 8.14
CA SER A 301 -20.22 -12.47 8.25
C SER A 301 -19.00 -13.11 7.59
N THR A 302 -18.36 -12.43 6.65
CA THR A 302 -17.09 -12.85 6.02
C THR A 302 -15.92 -12.51 6.94
N VAL A 303 -15.88 -11.31 7.55
CA VAL A 303 -14.91 -10.97 8.61
C VAL A 303 -14.93 -12.04 9.70
N SER A 304 -16.11 -12.44 10.15
CA SER A 304 -16.27 -13.46 11.18
C SER A 304 -15.67 -14.83 10.77
N ALA A 305 -15.98 -15.28 9.56
CA ALA A 305 -15.45 -16.53 9.01
C ALA A 305 -13.94 -16.49 8.75
N LEU A 306 -13.38 -15.33 8.37
CA LEU A 306 -11.93 -15.17 8.22
C LEU A 306 -11.24 -15.24 9.58
N GLY A 307 -11.83 -14.62 10.62
CA GLY A 307 -11.36 -14.79 12.00
C GLY A 307 -11.35 -16.27 12.42
N MET A 308 -12.41 -17.03 12.10
CA MET A 308 -12.45 -18.48 12.34
C MET A 308 -11.31 -19.23 11.62
N LEU A 309 -11.01 -18.90 10.36
CA LEU A 309 -9.87 -19.51 9.66
C LEU A 309 -8.53 -19.23 10.34
N VAL A 310 -8.34 -18.01 10.86
CA VAL A 310 -7.13 -17.65 11.62
C VAL A 310 -7.06 -18.40 12.95
N ILE A 311 -8.18 -18.57 13.65
CA ILE A 311 -8.26 -19.40 14.88
C ILE A 311 -7.80 -20.82 14.56
N LEU A 312 -8.39 -21.44 13.53
CA LEU A 312 -8.10 -22.83 13.16
C LEU A 312 -6.63 -23.02 12.74
N LEU A 313 -6.02 -22.06 12.05
CA LEU A 313 -4.57 -22.08 11.77
C LEU A 313 -3.72 -21.91 13.05
N GLY A 314 -4.16 -21.05 13.97
CA GLY A 314 -3.48 -20.80 15.24
C GLY A 314 -3.41 -22.03 16.15
N LEU A 315 -4.37 -22.96 16.00
CA LEU A 315 -4.39 -24.25 16.70
C LEU A 315 -3.38 -25.28 16.12
N GLY A 316 -2.64 -24.91 15.07
CA GLY A 316 -1.59 -25.72 14.48
C GLY A 316 -2.10 -27.06 13.95
N GLU A 317 -1.41 -28.14 14.31
CA GLU A 317 -1.73 -29.50 13.87
C GLU A 317 -3.20 -29.88 14.13
N ALA A 318 -3.67 -29.62 15.35
CA ALA A 318 -5.03 -29.96 15.77
C ALA A 318 -6.12 -29.26 14.94
N GLY A 319 -5.88 -28.02 14.51
CA GLY A 319 -6.84 -27.24 13.73
C GLY A 319 -6.74 -27.43 12.21
N SER A 320 -5.67 -28.04 11.70
CA SER A 320 -5.38 -28.10 10.25
C SER A 320 -6.48 -28.78 9.41
N LYS A 321 -7.06 -29.89 9.88
CA LYS A 321 -8.20 -30.58 9.22
C LYS A 321 -9.43 -29.67 9.17
N ALA A 322 -9.80 -29.09 10.30
CA ALA A 322 -10.95 -28.19 10.41
C ALA A 322 -10.75 -26.94 9.54
N PHE A 323 -9.54 -26.38 9.52
CA PHE A 323 -9.17 -25.26 8.64
C PHE A 323 -9.42 -25.59 7.17
N ALA A 324 -8.90 -26.71 6.68
CA ALA A 324 -9.03 -27.12 5.29
C ALA A 324 -10.51 -27.32 4.89
N MET A 325 -11.29 -27.97 5.75
CA MET A 325 -12.72 -28.20 5.53
C MET A 325 -13.51 -26.90 5.55
N PHE A 326 -13.28 -26.04 6.53
CA PHE A 326 -13.97 -24.76 6.67
C PHE A 326 -13.59 -23.79 5.54
N LEU A 327 -12.34 -23.80 5.08
CA LEU A 327 -11.89 -23.03 3.92
C LEU A 327 -12.71 -23.34 2.66
N LEU A 328 -12.84 -24.65 2.35
CA LEU A 328 -13.60 -25.14 1.20
C LEU A 328 -15.09 -24.82 1.33
N ALA A 329 -15.70 -25.18 2.46
CA ALA A 329 -17.11 -24.92 2.72
C ALA A 329 -17.44 -23.42 2.61
N HIS A 330 -16.64 -22.58 3.26
CA HIS A 330 -16.80 -21.13 3.26
C HIS A 330 -16.71 -20.52 1.85
N ALA A 331 -15.77 -20.97 1.02
CA ALA A 331 -15.66 -20.47 -0.34
C ALA A 331 -16.92 -20.76 -1.17
N LEU A 332 -17.47 -21.98 -1.05
CA LEU A 332 -18.66 -22.39 -1.80
C LEU A 332 -19.92 -21.64 -1.34
N TYR A 333 -20.29 -21.74 -0.06
CA TYR A 333 -21.55 -21.15 0.39
C TYR A 333 -21.52 -19.63 0.36
N LYS A 334 -20.38 -18.98 0.67
CA LYS A 334 -20.32 -17.50 0.68
C LYS A 334 -20.35 -16.93 -0.74
N GLY A 335 -19.70 -17.61 -1.69
CA GLY A 335 -19.81 -17.28 -3.11
C GLY A 335 -21.26 -17.33 -3.57
N GLY A 336 -21.96 -18.43 -3.26
CA GLY A 336 -23.39 -18.56 -3.55
C GLY A 336 -24.23 -17.49 -2.87
N ALA A 337 -23.97 -17.17 -1.61
CA ALA A 337 -24.73 -16.18 -0.84
C ALA A 337 -24.60 -14.76 -1.41
N PHE A 338 -23.40 -14.34 -1.83
CA PHE A 338 -23.22 -13.05 -2.51
C PHE A 338 -23.92 -13.02 -3.88
N LEU A 339 -23.88 -14.10 -4.65
CA LEU A 339 -24.57 -14.16 -5.93
C LEU A 339 -26.09 -14.10 -5.74
N ILE A 340 -26.66 -14.82 -4.79
CA ILE A 340 -28.09 -14.72 -4.44
C ILE A 340 -28.45 -13.29 -4.02
N ALA A 341 -27.64 -12.67 -3.16
CA ALA A 341 -27.84 -11.29 -2.76
C ALA A 341 -27.84 -10.33 -3.95
N GLY A 342 -26.98 -10.57 -4.93
CA GLY A 342 -26.94 -9.82 -6.19
C GLY A 342 -28.17 -10.04 -7.06
N ILE A 343 -28.70 -11.27 -7.10
CA ILE A 343 -29.94 -11.57 -7.84
C ILE A 343 -31.12 -10.86 -7.20
N ILE A 344 -31.24 -10.89 -5.87
CA ILE A 344 -32.31 -10.21 -5.15
C ILE A 344 -32.26 -8.70 -5.42
N GLU A 345 -31.09 -8.08 -5.26
CA GLU A 345 -30.90 -6.65 -5.54
C GLU A 345 -31.20 -6.31 -7.01
N HIS A 346 -30.71 -7.11 -7.95
CA HIS A 346 -30.93 -6.88 -9.37
C HIS A 346 -32.41 -7.06 -9.77
N SER A 347 -33.10 -8.05 -9.21
CA SER A 347 -34.50 -8.38 -9.54
C SER A 347 -35.52 -7.46 -8.87
N THR A 348 -35.19 -6.91 -7.70
CA THR A 348 -36.12 -6.10 -6.89
C THR A 348 -35.75 -4.62 -6.83
N GLU A 349 -34.54 -4.25 -7.24
CA GLU A 349 -33.93 -2.92 -7.04
C GLU A 349 -33.86 -2.48 -5.57
N ARG A 350 -34.07 -3.41 -4.63
CA ARG A 350 -34.02 -3.17 -3.18
C ARG A 350 -32.84 -3.93 -2.57
N ARG A 351 -32.14 -3.27 -1.65
CA ARG A 351 -30.95 -3.81 -0.96
C ARG A 351 -31.13 -3.95 0.55
N THR A 352 -32.08 -3.24 1.15
CA THR A 352 -32.36 -3.27 2.58
C THR A 352 -33.29 -4.43 2.91
N LEU A 353 -32.93 -5.21 3.95
CA LEU A 353 -33.69 -6.40 4.36
C LEU A 353 -35.14 -6.08 4.77
N ASP A 354 -35.41 -4.87 5.25
CA ASP A 354 -36.76 -4.47 5.68
C ASP A 354 -37.70 -4.18 4.51
N ALA A 355 -37.16 -3.91 3.32
CA ALA A 355 -37.94 -3.70 2.11
C ALA A 355 -38.26 -5.01 1.36
N LEU A 356 -37.75 -6.15 1.83
CA LEU A 356 -37.79 -7.43 1.12
C LEU A 356 -38.72 -8.44 1.81
N GLY A 357 -39.42 -9.24 1.02
CA GLY A 357 -40.31 -10.30 1.51
C GLY A 357 -41.16 -10.92 0.40
N GLY A 358 -41.67 -12.12 0.63
CA GLY A 358 -42.63 -12.81 -0.25
C GLY A 358 -42.06 -13.28 -1.59
N LEU A 359 -40.73 -13.35 -1.74
CA LEU A 359 -40.10 -13.72 -3.00
C LEU A 359 -40.25 -15.22 -3.33
N TRP A 360 -40.58 -16.06 -2.35
CA TRP A 360 -40.63 -17.52 -2.55
C TRP A 360 -41.63 -17.97 -3.63
N CYS A 361 -42.81 -17.32 -3.70
CA CYS A 361 -43.81 -17.56 -4.74
C CYS A 361 -43.47 -16.90 -6.08
N ARG A 362 -42.73 -15.79 -6.05
CA ARG A 362 -42.49 -14.94 -7.23
C ARG A 362 -41.25 -15.35 -8.02
N LEU A 363 -40.24 -15.90 -7.35
CA LEU A 363 -38.97 -16.31 -7.94
C LEU A 363 -38.60 -17.75 -7.51
N PRO A 364 -39.37 -18.78 -7.91
CA PRO A 364 -39.21 -20.15 -7.40
C PRO A 364 -37.82 -20.76 -7.71
N THR A 365 -37.23 -20.41 -8.85
CA THR A 365 -35.87 -20.85 -9.23
C THR A 365 -34.80 -20.24 -8.32
N LEU A 366 -34.94 -18.97 -7.95
CA LEU A 366 -34.09 -18.32 -6.97
C LEU A 366 -34.27 -18.93 -5.59
N THR A 367 -35.51 -19.25 -5.19
CA THR A 367 -35.83 -19.92 -3.92
C THR A 367 -35.08 -21.24 -3.80
N LEU A 368 -35.11 -22.09 -4.83
CA LEU A 368 -34.40 -23.37 -4.82
C LEU A 368 -32.88 -23.17 -4.69
N ALA A 369 -32.30 -22.27 -5.50
CA ALA A 369 -30.88 -21.93 -5.41
C ALA A 369 -30.50 -21.44 -4.00
N THR A 370 -31.37 -20.63 -3.40
CA THR A 370 -31.18 -20.06 -2.07
C THR A 370 -31.23 -21.13 -0.99
N LEU A 371 -32.18 -22.07 -1.05
CA LEU A 371 -32.28 -23.17 -0.09
C LEU A 371 -31.03 -24.07 -0.12
N LEU A 372 -30.49 -24.35 -1.31
CA LEU A 372 -29.23 -25.12 -1.44
C LEU A 372 -28.05 -24.41 -0.77
N VAL A 373 -27.89 -23.11 -1.01
CA VAL A 373 -26.81 -22.31 -0.41
C VAL A 373 -27.01 -22.16 1.10
N VAL A 374 -28.24 -21.96 1.58
CA VAL A 374 -28.55 -21.88 3.01
C VAL A 374 -28.25 -23.19 3.72
N ALA A 375 -28.65 -24.34 3.15
CA ALA A 375 -28.35 -25.66 3.71
C ALA A 375 -26.83 -25.87 3.87
N ALA A 376 -26.05 -25.44 2.87
CA ALA A 376 -24.59 -25.47 2.93
C ALA A 376 -23.99 -24.50 3.95
N ALA A 377 -24.53 -23.27 4.06
CA ALA A 377 -24.03 -22.25 4.98
C ALA A 377 -24.29 -22.57 6.46
N VAL A 378 -25.48 -23.12 6.75
CA VAL A 378 -25.90 -23.55 8.08
C VAL A 378 -25.24 -24.88 8.49
N GLY A 379 -24.78 -25.64 7.49
CA GLY A 379 -24.18 -26.95 7.70
C GLY A 379 -25.22 -27.97 8.13
N LEU A 380 -26.24 -28.17 7.30
CA LEU A 380 -27.20 -29.26 7.44
C LEU A 380 -26.63 -30.55 6.83
N PRO A 381 -26.86 -31.75 7.39
CA PRO A 381 -26.58 -33.00 6.70
C PRO A 381 -27.43 -33.09 5.41
N PRO A 382 -26.90 -33.53 4.26
CA PRO A 382 -25.55 -34.06 4.02
C PRO A 382 -24.63 -33.07 3.27
N THR A 383 -24.42 -31.85 3.78
CA THR A 383 -23.57 -30.84 3.10
C THR A 383 -22.12 -30.83 3.58
N LEU A 384 -21.20 -30.32 2.76
CA LEU A 384 -19.81 -30.09 3.14
C LEU A 384 -19.69 -29.13 4.33
N GLY A 385 -20.62 -28.17 4.44
CA GLY A 385 -20.69 -27.25 5.58
C GLY A 385 -20.97 -27.95 6.90
N PHE A 386 -21.74 -29.05 6.89
CA PHE A 386 -21.97 -29.87 8.08
C PHE A 386 -20.66 -30.51 8.55
N ILE A 387 -19.93 -31.17 7.65
CA ILE A 387 -18.65 -31.82 7.98
C ILE A 387 -17.62 -30.79 8.48
N ALA A 388 -17.54 -29.63 7.82
CA ALA A 388 -16.64 -28.55 8.24
C ALA A 388 -16.98 -27.99 9.63
N LYS A 389 -18.28 -27.86 9.94
CA LYS A 389 -18.76 -27.42 11.25
C LYS A 389 -18.43 -28.44 12.32
N GLU A 390 -18.71 -29.72 12.10
CA GLU A 390 -18.38 -30.78 13.05
C GLU A 390 -16.88 -30.84 13.33
N ALA A 391 -16.04 -30.79 12.29
CA ALA A 391 -14.59 -30.77 12.46
C ALA A 391 -14.13 -29.54 13.29
N THR A 392 -14.77 -28.38 13.11
CA THR A 392 -14.46 -27.17 13.89
C THR A 392 -14.85 -27.32 15.37
N LEU A 393 -16.04 -27.90 15.64
CA LEU A 393 -16.54 -28.11 17.00
C LEU A 393 -15.77 -29.22 17.73
N GLU A 394 -15.37 -30.27 17.02
CA GLU A 394 -14.55 -31.37 17.53
C GLU A 394 -13.23 -30.87 18.11
N VAL A 395 -12.55 -29.96 17.39
CA VAL A 395 -11.32 -29.33 17.89
C VAL A 395 -11.58 -28.53 19.16
N GLY A 396 -12.69 -27.79 19.23
CA GLY A 396 -13.07 -27.05 20.43
C GLY A 396 -13.35 -27.94 21.63
N LEU A 397 -14.00 -29.08 21.42
CA LEU A 397 -14.35 -30.04 22.48
C LEU A 397 -13.14 -30.81 23.00
N ASN A 398 -12.26 -31.27 22.10
CA ASN A 398 -11.23 -32.24 22.44
C ASN A 398 -9.85 -31.62 22.70
N VAL A 399 -9.58 -30.40 22.21
CA VAL A 399 -8.22 -29.82 22.21
C VAL A 399 -8.13 -28.58 23.09
N MET A 400 -9.07 -27.64 22.96
CA MET A 400 -9.09 -26.41 23.77
C MET A 400 -10.52 -26.07 24.24
N PRO A 401 -11.00 -26.72 25.32
CA PRO A 401 -12.34 -26.45 25.87
C PRO A 401 -12.57 -24.98 26.26
N SER A 402 -11.51 -24.26 26.65
CA SER A 402 -11.58 -22.81 26.93
C SER A 402 -11.98 -21.98 25.71
N LEU A 403 -11.74 -22.48 24.50
CA LEU A 403 -12.08 -21.83 23.23
C LEU A 403 -13.46 -22.27 22.71
N LEU A 404 -14.01 -23.38 23.23
CA LEU A 404 -15.28 -23.95 22.78
C LEU A 404 -16.40 -22.93 22.80
N PHE A 405 -16.49 -22.11 23.86
CA PHE A 405 -17.50 -21.05 23.94
C PHE A 405 -17.39 -20.05 22.78
N ALA A 406 -16.18 -19.56 22.48
CA ALA A 406 -15.97 -18.64 21.36
C ALA A 406 -16.33 -19.30 20.01
N LEU A 407 -15.92 -20.56 19.80
CA LEU A 407 -16.26 -21.31 18.59
C LEU A 407 -17.76 -21.51 18.44
N LEU A 408 -18.47 -21.87 19.51
CA LEU A 408 -19.93 -22.03 19.54
C LEU A 408 -20.64 -20.72 19.20
N VAL A 409 -20.24 -19.61 19.83
CA VAL A 409 -20.83 -18.30 19.57
C VAL A 409 -20.62 -17.89 18.11
N VAL A 410 -19.40 -18.00 17.59
CA VAL A 410 -19.10 -17.62 16.21
C VAL A 410 -19.85 -18.52 15.22
N ALA A 411 -19.88 -19.83 15.47
CA ALA A 411 -20.61 -20.77 14.62
C ALA A 411 -22.12 -20.49 14.62
N ALA A 412 -22.73 -20.33 15.80
CA ALA A 412 -24.17 -20.07 15.93
C ALA A 412 -24.58 -18.73 15.32
N VAL A 413 -23.86 -17.65 15.65
CA VAL A 413 -24.16 -16.32 15.11
C VAL A 413 -23.90 -16.26 13.61
N GLY A 414 -22.78 -16.81 13.14
CA GLY A 414 -22.44 -16.83 11.71
C GLY A 414 -23.48 -17.57 10.86
N GLN A 415 -23.92 -18.75 11.34
CA GLN A 415 -24.96 -19.54 10.67
C GLN A 415 -26.32 -18.86 10.72
N ALA A 416 -26.73 -18.35 11.89
CA ALA A 416 -27.98 -17.60 12.04
C ALA A 416 -28.03 -16.42 11.08
N THR A 417 -26.93 -15.68 11.00
CA THR A 417 -26.83 -14.46 10.21
C THR A 417 -26.95 -14.74 8.71
N VAL A 418 -26.25 -15.76 8.19
CA VAL A 418 -26.35 -16.11 6.76
C VAL A 418 -27.69 -16.75 6.42
N ALA A 419 -28.22 -17.62 7.28
CA ALA A 419 -29.54 -18.22 7.09
C ALA A 419 -30.64 -17.17 7.07
N TRP A 420 -30.66 -16.30 8.06
CA TRP A 420 -31.66 -15.25 8.20
C TRP A 420 -31.60 -14.26 7.03
N LEU A 421 -30.39 -13.81 6.66
CA LEU A 421 -30.17 -12.95 5.50
C LEU A 421 -30.84 -13.47 4.23
N LEU A 422 -30.71 -14.77 3.96
CA LEU A 422 -31.15 -15.38 2.71
C LEU A 422 -32.61 -15.87 2.77
N LEU A 423 -33.07 -16.33 3.93
CA LEU A 423 -34.44 -16.82 4.12
C LEU A 423 -35.45 -15.68 4.34
N ARG A 424 -35.07 -14.58 4.99
CA ARG A 424 -35.99 -13.47 5.26
C ARG A 424 -36.58 -12.84 3.98
N PRO A 425 -35.80 -12.49 2.94
CA PRO A 425 -36.34 -11.97 1.68
C PRO A 425 -37.35 -12.93 1.01
N LEU A 426 -37.18 -14.23 1.23
CA LEU A 426 -38.08 -15.25 0.69
C LEU A 426 -39.39 -15.27 1.47
N PHE A 427 -39.35 -15.45 2.79
CA PHE A 427 -40.53 -15.83 3.59
C PHE A 427 -41.19 -14.68 4.37
N ALA A 428 -40.50 -13.56 4.62
CA ALA A 428 -41.09 -12.44 5.35
C ALA A 428 -42.24 -11.79 4.55
N ARG A 429 -43.20 -11.17 5.24
CA ARG A 429 -44.19 -10.31 4.57
C ARG A 429 -43.54 -8.97 4.24
N PRO A 430 -43.49 -8.55 2.97
CA PRO A 430 -42.89 -7.28 2.61
C PRO A 430 -43.81 -6.12 3.02
N PRO A 431 -43.27 -4.93 3.33
CA PRO A 431 -44.08 -3.74 3.61
C PRO A 431 -44.83 -3.23 2.37
N GLU A 432 -44.27 -3.46 1.18
CA GLU A 432 -44.87 -3.11 -0.12
C GLU A 432 -44.89 -4.34 -1.04
N ILE A 433 -45.87 -4.41 -1.94
CA ILE A 433 -45.93 -5.47 -2.95
C ILE A 433 -44.82 -5.27 -3.99
N LEU A 434 -43.78 -6.11 -3.96
CA LEU A 434 -42.68 -6.07 -4.94
C LEU A 434 -43.03 -6.80 -6.25
N TYR A 435 -42.78 -6.21 -7.41
CA TYR A 435 -42.91 -6.91 -8.70
C TYR A 435 -41.53 -7.22 -9.27
N PRO A 436 -40.81 -8.24 -8.76
CA PRO A 436 -39.49 -8.55 -9.24
C PRO A 436 -39.53 -9.05 -10.68
N HIS A 437 -38.58 -8.62 -11.50
CA HIS A 437 -38.37 -9.25 -12.81
C HIS A 437 -37.68 -10.61 -12.65
N ALA A 438 -37.90 -11.51 -13.60
CA ALA A 438 -37.36 -12.86 -13.54
C ALA A 438 -35.86 -12.87 -13.82
N PRO A 439 -35.03 -13.51 -12.98
CA PRO A 439 -33.58 -13.53 -13.19
C PRO A 439 -33.21 -14.33 -14.42
N HIS A 440 -32.35 -13.76 -15.27
CA HIS A 440 -31.77 -14.46 -16.41
C HIS A 440 -31.00 -15.72 -15.95
N TRP A 441 -30.97 -16.77 -16.78
CA TRP A 441 -30.36 -18.07 -16.43
C TRP A 441 -28.90 -17.94 -16.00
N SER A 442 -28.14 -17.03 -16.61
CA SER A 442 -26.72 -16.80 -16.30
C SER A 442 -26.50 -16.35 -14.85
N LEU A 443 -27.49 -15.68 -14.25
CA LEU A 443 -27.45 -15.28 -12.85
C LEU A 443 -27.66 -16.48 -11.91
N LEU A 444 -28.48 -17.46 -12.31
CA LEU A 444 -28.83 -18.61 -11.49
C LEU A 444 -27.76 -19.72 -11.50
N VAL A 445 -26.99 -19.87 -12.58
CA VAL A 445 -25.98 -20.93 -12.72
C VAL A 445 -24.94 -20.89 -11.60
N GLY A 446 -24.42 -19.72 -11.26
CA GLY A 446 -23.39 -19.56 -10.22
C GLY A 446 -23.83 -20.08 -8.84
N PRO A 447 -24.88 -19.51 -8.21
CA PRO A 447 -25.31 -19.94 -6.88
C PRO A 447 -25.84 -21.37 -6.85
N THR A 448 -26.52 -21.84 -7.90
CA THR A 448 -26.97 -23.25 -7.98
C THR A 448 -25.81 -24.21 -8.05
N ALA A 449 -24.80 -23.95 -8.90
CA ALA A 449 -23.60 -24.79 -8.99
C ALA A 449 -22.85 -24.84 -7.66
N LEU A 450 -22.66 -23.69 -6.99
CA LEU A 450 -21.96 -23.66 -5.69
C LEU A 450 -22.73 -24.39 -4.58
N GLY A 451 -24.07 -24.24 -4.53
CA GLY A 451 -24.92 -24.97 -3.60
C GLY A 451 -24.90 -26.48 -3.85
N LEU A 452 -24.99 -26.89 -5.12
CA LEU A 452 -24.91 -28.31 -5.51
C LEU A 452 -23.54 -28.91 -5.23
N LEU A 453 -22.45 -28.19 -5.49
CA LEU A 453 -21.10 -28.65 -5.15
C LEU A 453 -20.91 -28.80 -3.64
N ALA A 454 -21.47 -27.88 -2.84
CA ALA A 454 -21.44 -28.00 -1.39
C ALA A 454 -22.28 -29.19 -0.88
N LEU A 455 -23.41 -29.50 -1.51
CA LEU A 455 -24.21 -30.69 -1.20
C LEU A 455 -23.50 -31.98 -1.63
N ALA A 456 -23.01 -32.04 -2.87
CA ALA A 456 -22.26 -33.17 -3.41
C ALA A 456 -21.01 -33.47 -2.58
N GLY A 457 -20.31 -32.43 -2.09
CA GLY A 457 -19.15 -32.58 -1.24
C GLY A 457 -19.41 -33.31 0.08
N GLY A 458 -20.65 -33.35 0.58
CA GLY A 458 -20.97 -34.20 1.74
C GLY A 458 -21.07 -35.68 1.36
N PHE A 459 -21.76 -36.00 0.25
CA PHE A 459 -21.88 -37.37 -0.25
C PHE A 459 -20.54 -37.96 -0.74
N PHE A 460 -19.71 -37.15 -1.39
CA PHE A 460 -18.40 -37.54 -1.91
C PHE A 460 -17.24 -37.13 -0.96
N SER A 461 -17.45 -37.29 0.34
CA SER A 461 -16.47 -36.94 1.38
C SER A 461 -15.18 -37.75 1.32
N ALA A 462 -15.24 -39.02 0.90
CA ALA A 462 -14.05 -39.89 0.79
C ALA A 462 -13.02 -39.41 -0.28
N PRO A 463 -13.41 -39.09 -1.54
CA PRO A 463 -12.51 -38.44 -2.49
C PRO A 463 -11.95 -37.09 -2.01
N LEU A 464 -12.78 -36.30 -1.31
CA LEU A 464 -12.36 -35.02 -0.73
C LEU A 464 -11.29 -35.20 0.36
N GLY A 465 -11.29 -36.34 1.06
CA GLY A 465 -10.25 -36.70 2.03
C GLY A 465 -8.83 -36.58 1.47
N ARG A 466 -8.61 -36.94 0.21
CA ARG A 466 -7.28 -36.83 -0.45
C ARG A 466 -6.87 -35.37 -0.66
N ILE A 467 -7.80 -34.53 -1.11
CA ILE A 467 -7.56 -33.10 -1.32
C ILE A 467 -7.29 -32.41 0.02
N VAL A 468 -8.09 -32.71 1.04
CA VAL A 468 -7.91 -32.19 2.39
C VAL A 468 -6.58 -32.64 2.99
N SER A 469 -6.19 -33.89 2.78
CA SER A 469 -4.87 -34.41 3.21
C SER A 469 -3.74 -33.63 2.57
N ALA A 470 -3.85 -33.29 1.27
CA ALA A 470 -2.84 -32.49 0.58
C ALA A 470 -2.75 -31.06 1.15
N ILE A 471 -3.88 -30.42 1.49
CA ILE A 471 -3.88 -29.12 2.18
C ILE A 471 -3.19 -29.25 3.55
N VAL A 472 -3.57 -30.26 4.33
CA VAL A 472 -3.03 -30.48 5.68
C VAL A 472 -1.51 -30.75 5.62
N ALA A 473 -1.05 -31.54 4.65
CA ALA A 473 0.37 -31.80 4.44
C ALA A 473 1.15 -30.52 4.10
N SER A 474 0.62 -29.68 3.20
CA SER A 474 1.20 -28.37 2.88
C SER A 474 1.30 -27.44 4.10
N VAL A 475 0.25 -27.37 4.92
CA VAL A 475 0.20 -26.50 6.11
C VAL A 475 1.10 -27.00 7.24
N ARG A 476 1.25 -28.32 7.38
CA ARG A 476 2.08 -28.95 8.42
C ARG A 476 3.54 -29.12 8.02
N GLY A 477 3.87 -29.04 6.73
CA GLY A 477 5.22 -29.32 6.22
C GLY A 477 5.67 -30.78 6.37
N SER A 478 4.74 -31.70 6.56
CA SER A 478 5.02 -33.14 6.74
C SER A 478 3.99 -33.98 5.99
N ALA A 479 4.41 -35.14 5.48
CA ALA A 479 3.49 -36.09 4.88
C ALA A 479 2.52 -36.61 5.95
N VAL A 480 1.23 -36.61 5.64
CA VAL A 480 0.18 -37.07 6.57
C VAL A 480 -0.52 -38.27 5.95
N LEU A 481 -0.84 -39.26 6.79
CA LEU A 481 -1.75 -40.34 6.44
C LEU A 481 -3.08 -39.76 5.95
N VAL A 482 -3.78 -40.50 5.08
CA VAL A 482 -5.06 -40.05 4.51
C VAL A 482 -6.00 -39.64 5.65
N VAL A 483 -6.39 -38.37 5.66
CA VAL A 483 -7.35 -37.83 6.61
C VAL A 483 -8.70 -38.49 6.32
N GLU A 484 -9.17 -39.32 7.24
CA GLU A 484 -10.50 -39.90 7.15
C GLU A 484 -11.56 -38.81 7.35
N ILE A 485 -12.46 -38.73 6.37
CA ILE A 485 -13.61 -37.83 6.38
C ILE A 485 -14.84 -38.69 6.17
N ALA A 486 -15.63 -38.85 7.23
CA ALA A 486 -16.96 -39.41 7.12
C ALA A 486 -18.00 -38.28 7.15
N LEU A 487 -19.11 -38.50 6.43
CA LEU A 487 -20.26 -37.63 6.51
C LEU A 487 -20.93 -37.69 7.89
N TRP A 488 -20.89 -38.85 8.54
CA TRP A 488 -21.58 -39.12 9.79
C TRP A 488 -20.74 -40.04 10.66
N HIS A 489 -20.48 -39.63 11.90
CA HIS A 489 -19.65 -40.36 12.86
C HIS A 489 -20.46 -41.03 13.98
N GLY A 490 -21.80 -41.05 13.89
CA GLY A 490 -22.70 -41.57 14.93
C GLY A 490 -23.28 -40.49 15.86
N PHE A 491 -24.02 -40.93 16.88
CA PHE A 491 -24.52 -40.03 17.94
C PHE A 491 -23.39 -39.66 18.91
N THR A 492 -22.61 -38.67 18.52
CA THR A 492 -21.46 -38.18 19.31
C THR A 492 -21.81 -36.88 20.05
N LEU A 493 -20.97 -36.51 21.03
CA LEU A 493 -21.07 -35.20 21.68
C LEU A 493 -20.90 -34.04 20.67
N VAL A 494 -20.10 -34.25 19.62
CA VAL A 494 -19.91 -33.29 18.52
C VAL A 494 -21.21 -33.07 17.75
N LEU A 495 -21.97 -34.15 17.47
CA LEU A 495 -23.29 -34.02 16.88
C LEU A 495 -24.26 -33.28 17.80
N GLY A 496 -24.23 -33.58 19.11
CA GLY A 496 -25.04 -32.86 20.11
C GLY A 496 -24.76 -31.35 20.14
N THR A 497 -23.48 -30.94 20.10
CA THR A 497 -23.12 -29.52 20.02
C THR A 497 -23.45 -28.91 18.67
N SER A 498 -23.34 -29.65 17.58
CA SER A 498 -23.77 -29.24 16.24
C SER A 498 -25.28 -28.95 16.19
N VAL A 499 -26.10 -29.78 16.82
CA VAL A 499 -27.56 -29.55 16.98
C VAL A 499 -27.82 -28.33 17.87
N LEU A 500 -27.10 -28.19 18.98
CA LEU A 500 -27.22 -27.02 19.85
C LEU A 500 -26.92 -25.72 19.08
N VAL A 501 -25.88 -25.70 18.24
CA VAL A 501 -25.54 -24.57 17.37
C VAL A 501 -26.69 -24.26 16.40
N LEU A 502 -27.32 -25.28 15.80
CA LEU A 502 -28.47 -25.07 14.90
C LEU A 502 -29.70 -24.51 15.63
N VAL A 503 -30.01 -25.04 16.81
CA VAL A 503 -31.14 -24.59 17.63
C VAL A 503 -30.92 -23.15 18.10
N THR A 504 -29.73 -22.85 18.63
CA THR A 504 -29.37 -21.49 19.07
C THR A 504 -29.35 -20.52 17.89
N ALA A 505 -28.85 -20.93 16.71
CA ALA A 505 -28.91 -20.11 15.51
C ALA A 505 -30.35 -19.83 15.06
N GLY A 506 -31.24 -20.83 15.12
CA GLY A 506 -32.67 -20.67 14.84
C GLY A 506 -33.35 -19.70 15.81
N LEU A 507 -33.10 -19.83 17.11
CA LEU A 507 -33.64 -18.92 18.14
C LEU A 507 -33.13 -17.48 17.96
N LEU A 508 -31.85 -17.30 17.64
CA LEU A 508 -31.26 -15.99 17.32
C LEU A 508 -31.88 -15.36 16.06
N ALA A 509 -32.18 -16.16 15.04
CA ALA A 509 -32.84 -15.67 13.83
C ALA A 509 -34.27 -15.16 14.13
N LEU A 510 -34.99 -15.82 15.04
CA LEU A 510 -36.34 -15.39 15.45
C LEU A 510 -36.35 -14.07 16.24
N THR A 511 -35.32 -13.81 17.05
CA THR A 511 -35.18 -12.57 17.82
C THR A 511 -34.51 -11.44 17.03
N TRP A 512 -34.12 -11.68 15.78
CA TRP A 512 -33.43 -10.70 14.95
C TRP A 512 -34.12 -9.33 14.83
N PRO A 513 -35.46 -9.21 14.68
CA PRO A 513 -36.10 -7.90 14.60
C PRO A 513 -35.80 -7.02 15.82
N GLN A 514 -35.74 -7.63 17.01
CA GLN A 514 -35.40 -6.96 18.27
C GLN A 514 -33.91 -6.58 18.31
N LEU A 515 -33.03 -7.47 17.83
CA LEU A 515 -31.58 -7.22 17.73
C LEU A 515 -31.25 -6.11 16.72
N ALA A 516 -31.97 -6.05 15.61
CA ALA A 516 -31.83 -5.00 14.61
C ALA A 516 -32.30 -3.63 15.14
N GLN A 517 -33.43 -3.58 15.86
CA GLN A 517 -33.89 -2.38 16.57
C GLN A 517 -32.90 -1.93 17.65
N PHE A 518 -32.32 -2.88 18.38
CA PHE A 518 -31.23 -2.59 19.32
C PHE A 518 -30.00 -2.02 18.59
N GLY A 519 -29.66 -2.54 17.41
CA GLY A 519 -28.63 -1.97 16.53
C GLY A 519 -28.91 -0.53 16.09
N ASP A 520 -30.18 -0.18 15.86
CA ASP A 520 -30.60 1.20 15.55
C ASP A 520 -30.41 2.12 16.76
N HIS A 521 -30.78 1.68 17.97
CA HIS A 521 -30.55 2.45 19.21
C HIS A 521 -29.06 2.67 19.46
N LEU A 522 -28.24 1.66 19.16
CA LEU A 522 -26.79 1.74 19.19
C LEU A 522 -26.20 2.48 17.98
N ALA A 523 -27.02 2.88 17.01
CA ALA A 523 -26.67 3.50 15.74
C ALA A 523 -25.51 2.78 14.99
N ALA A 524 -25.49 1.46 15.07
CA ALA A 524 -24.56 0.58 14.35
C ALA A 524 -25.03 0.24 12.91
N THR A 525 -26.26 0.64 12.55
CA THR A 525 -27.00 0.33 11.32
C THR A 525 -26.87 1.40 10.23
N THR A 526 -25.85 2.27 10.26
CA THR A 526 -25.78 3.43 9.34
C THR A 526 -25.82 3.00 7.86
N PRO A 527 -26.63 3.65 7.01
CA PRO A 527 -26.66 3.39 5.57
C PRO A 527 -25.30 3.56 4.89
N LEU A 528 -25.10 2.92 3.73
CA LEU A 528 -23.95 3.21 2.86
C LEU A 528 -24.05 4.64 2.34
N GLY A 529 -22.94 5.38 2.43
CA GLY A 529 -22.91 6.80 2.07
C GLY A 529 -23.08 7.76 3.25
N GLU A 530 -23.53 7.30 4.41
CA GLU A 530 -23.64 8.14 5.60
C GLU A 530 -22.44 7.98 6.56
N PRO A 531 -22.05 9.06 7.27
CA PRO A 531 -21.02 8.96 8.29
C PRO A 531 -21.49 8.07 9.47
N PRO A 532 -20.61 7.21 10.01
CA PRO A 532 -20.97 6.30 11.10
C PRO A 532 -21.44 7.06 12.36
N ARG A 533 -22.54 6.58 12.95
CA ARG A 533 -23.19 7.10 14.17
C ARG A 533 -23.05 6.08 15.33
N GLY A 534 -23.46 6.44 16.55
CA GLY A 534 -23.47 5.56 17.74
C GLY A 534 -22.20 4.74 18.02
N LEU A 535 -22.28 3.41 18.15
CA LEU A 535 -21.11 2.52 18.33
C LEU A 535 -20.18 2.48 17.13
N GLY A 536 -20.66 2.80 15.92
CA GLY A 536 -19.83 3.07 14.75
C GLY A 536 -18.87 4.26 14.96
N ARG A 537 -19.11 5.07 16.01
CA ARG A 537 -18.22 6.13 16.47
C ARG A 537 -16.97 5.60 17.18
N ILE A 538 -17.01 4.41 17.76
CA ILE A 538 -15.87 3.85 18.54
C ILE A 538 -15.10 2.83 17.68
N ALA A 539 -15.51 2.64 16.42
CA ALA A 539 -14.92 1.68 15.49
C ALA A 539 -13.50 2.08 15.01
N PRO A 540 -12.61 1.11 14.71
CA PRO A 540 -11.26 1.35 14.18
C PRO A 540 -11.19 2.28 12.95
N GLU A 541 -12.27 2.36 12.17
CA GLU A 541 -12.38 3.29 11.04
C GLU A 541 -12.16 4.76 11.46
N ARG A 542 -12.55 5.13 12.69
CA ARG A 542 -12.27 6.46 13.24
C ARG A 542 -10.81 6.73 13.45
N GLY A 543 -10.07 5.72 13.93
CA GLY A 543 -8.62 5.79 14.07
C GLY A 543 -7.99 6.06 12.71
N TYR A 544 -8.43 5.35 11.66
CA TYR A 544 -7.99 5.61 10.29
C TYR A 544 -8.29 7.04 9.82
N ARG A 545 -9.54 7.52 9.95
CA ARG A 545 -9.92 8.87 9.53
C ARG A 545 -9.17 9.96 10.32
N GLY A 546 -8.99 9.75 11.62
CA GLY A 546 -8.21 10.65 12.49
C GLY A 546 -6.73 10.70 12.09
N LEU A 547 -6.14 9.54 11.78
CA LEU A 547 -4.77 9.44 11.29
C LEU A 547 -4.60 10.20 9.96
N MET A 548 -5.47 9.95 8.99
CA MET A 548 -5.43 10.65 7.69
C MET A 548 -5.58 12.17 7.84
N ALA A 549 -6.53 12.62 8.68
CA ALA A 549 -6.70 14.05 8.96
C ALA A 549 -5.46 14.66 9.63
N THR A 550 -4.82 13.93 10.54
CA THR A 550 -3.61 14.37 11.23
C THR A 550 -2.43 14.46 10.27
N LEU A 551 -2.23 13.45 9.42
CA LEU A 551 -1.19 13.47 8.39
C LEU A 551 -1.32 14.68 7.48
N THR A 552 -2.53 14.97 6.98
CA THR A 552 -2.76 16.16 6.14
C THR A 552 -2.48 17.46 6.90
N ARG A 553 -2.87 17.58 8.17
CA ARG A 553 -2.56 18.75 8.99
C ARG A 553 -1.06 18.92 9.20
N VAL A 554 -0.35 17.84 9.50
CA VAL A 554 1.11 17.85 9.68
C VAL A 554 1.81 18.23 8.39
N ALA A 555 1.40 17.66 7.25
CA ALA A 555 1.95 18.03 5.94
C ALA A 555 1.74 19.52 5.64
N ILE A 556 0.53 20.06 5.85
CA ILE A 556 0.24 21.48 5.65
C ILE A 556 1.07 22.35 6.62
N MET A 557 1.19 21.95 7.88
CA MET A 557 2.00 22.65 8.87
C MET A 557 3.48 22.68 8.45
N GLN A 558 4.03 21.54 8.06
CA GLN A 558 5.42 21.42 7.60
C GLN A 558 5.65 22.29 6.36
N THR A 559 4.75 22.24 5.37
CA THR A 559 4.85 23.07 4.17
C THR A 559 4.81 24.56 4.52
N ARG A 560 3.95 24.99 5.45
CA ARG A 560 3.91 26.40 5.89
C ARG A 560 5.19 26.84 6.60
N ILE A 561 5.83 25.96 7.35
CA ILE A 561 7.09 26.26 8.05
C ILE A 561 8.26 26.32 7.06
N LEU A 562 8.40 25.28 6.22
CA LEU A 562 9.54 25.12 5.32
C LEU A 562 9.42 25.97 4.06
N GLN A 563 8.22 26.12 3.49
CA GLN A 563 7.95 26.82 2.23
C GLN A 563 7.08 28.07 2.45
N ASN A 564 7.55 28.98 3.30
CA ASN A 564 6.80 30.20 3.63
C ASN A 564 6.84 31.33 2.57
N GLY A 565 7.62 31.16 1.49
CA GLY A 565 7.74 32.13 0.39
C GLY A 565 8.70 33.30 0.64
N TYR A 566 9.29 33.42 1.85
CA TYR A 566 10.22 34.50 2.16
C TYR A 566 11.68 34.10 1.92
N LEU A 567 12.32 34.74 0.93
CA LEU A 567 13.73 34.52 0.57
C LEU A 567 14.67 34.54 1.77
N ARG A 568 14.44 35.45 2.72
CA ARG A 568 15.20 35.59 3.96
C ARG A 568 15.27 34.29 4.77
N VAL A 569 14.17 33.54 4.85
CA VAL A 569 14.13 32.29 5.62
C VAL A 569 14.92 31.21 4.91
N TYR A 570 14.79 31.10 3.58
CA TYR A 570 15.60 30.16 2.81
C TYR A 570 17.10 30.44 2.93
N ILE A 571 17.53 31.70 2.82
CA ILE A 571 18.94 32.10 3.01
C ILE A 571 19.41 31.79 4.43
N THR A 572 18.57 32.07 5.45
CA THR A 572 18.88 31.75 6.85
C THR A 572 19.14 30.26 7.04
N ILE A 573 18.30 29.41 6.45
CA ILE A 573 18.46 27.95 6.51
C ILE A 573 19.75 27.52 5.81
N ILE A 574 20.04 28.04 4.61
CA ILE A 574 21.27 27.70 3.87
C ILE A 574 22.51 28.04 4.68
N ILE A 575 22.59 29.26 5.23
CA ILE A 575 23.71 29.71 6.05
C ILE A 575 23.84 28.84 7.32
N LEU A 576 22.74 28.59 8.00
CA LEU A 576 22.73 27.76 9.21
C LEU A 576 23.20 26.33 8.92
N THR A 577 22.71 25.71 7.84
CA THR A 577 23.15 24.39 7.41
C THR A 577 24.63 24.37 7.06
N ALA A 578 25.14 25.39 6.36
CA ALA A 578 26.57 25.51 6.07
C ALA A 578 27.41 25.59 7.35
N ILE A 579 27.01 26.43 8.31
CA ILE A 579 27.69 26.55 9.61
C ILE A 579 27.71 25.20 10.32
N LEU A 580 26.57 24.51 10.41
CA LEU A 580 26.44 23.24 11.11
C LEU A 580 27.29 22.13 10.47
N LEU A 581 27.22 21.97 9.15
CA LEU A 581 27.95 20.93 8.43
C LEU A 581 29.48 21.17 8.48
N VAL A 582 29.93 22.40 8.23
CA VAL A 582 31.36 22.74 8.26
C VAL A 582 31.90 22.61 9.68
N SER A 583 31.20 23.12 10.69
CA SER A 583 31.63 22.99 12.09
C SER A 583 31.68 21.52 12.54
N ALA A 584 30.68 20.71 12.17
CA ALA A 584 30.68 19.27 12.47
C ALA A 584 31.84 18.54 11.77
N SER A 585 32.15 18.92 10.53
CA SER A 585 33.30 18.41 9.80
C SER A 585 34.62 18.78 10.50
N ILE A 586 34.74 20.03 10.97
CA ILE A 586 35.95 20.50 11.65
C ILE A 586 36.17 19.75 12.96
N VAL A 587 35.11 19.53 13.74
CA VAL A 587 35.19 18.79 15.02
C VAL A 587 35.55 17.32 14.82
N ARG A 588 35.07 16.69 13.73
CA ARG A 588 35.40 15.29 13.41
C ARG A 588 36.78 15.12 12.79
N ALA A 589 37.26 16.13 12.08
CA ALA A 589 38.57 16.08 11.44
C ALA A 589 39.68 16.17 12.48
N THR A 590 40.56 15.17 12.52
CA THR A 590 41.84 15.25 13.21
C THR A 590 42.80 16.12 12.40
N PHE A 591 42.64 17.44 12.49
CA PHE A 591 43.63 18.35 11.94
C PHE A 591 44.96 18.17 12.69
N PRO A 592 46.09 17.99 11.99
CA PRO A 592 47.40 18.07 12.61
C PRO A 592 47.50 19.41 13.33
N ARG A 593 47.85 19.43 14.62
CA ARG A 593 48.11 20.71 15.29
C ARG A 593 49.27 21.39 14.55
N PRO A 594 49.12 22.65 14.12
CA PRO A 594 50.22 23.36 13.49
C PRO A 594 51.39 23.38 14.46
N ALA A 595 52.56 22.91 14.01
CA ALA A 595 53.76 22.81 14.86
C ALA A 595 54.26 24.19 15.34
N THR A 596 53.91 25.24 14.60
CA THR A 596 54.18 26.65 14.92
C THR A 596 53.02 27.50 14.40
N PHE A 597 52.48 28.39 15.24
CA PHE A 597 51.64 29.48 14.72
C PHE A 597 52.49 30.37 13.81
N PRO A 598 52.00 30.78 12.63
CA PRO A 598 52.69 31.74 11.79
C PRO A 598 52.98 32.99 12.61
N GLY A 599 54.22 33.48 12.56
CA GLY A 599 54.56 34.75 13.20
C GLY A 599 53.66 35.86 12.66
N VAL A 600 53.18 36.74 13.54
CA VAL A 600 52.43 37.92 13.13
C VAL A 600 53.35 38.76 12.24
N THR A 601 53.12 38.71 10.93
CA THR A 601 53.85 39.54 9.98
C THR A 601 53.56 41.01 10.28
N SER A 602 54.57 41.87 10.20
CA SER A 602 54.38 43.31 10.33
C SER A 602 53.35 43.79 9.30
N VAL A 603 52.24 44.36 9.76
CA VAL A 603 51.20 44.91 8.89
C VAL A 603 51.70 46.25 8.34
N ASP A 604 51.74 46.38 7.01
CA ASP A 604 52.06 47.66 6.37
C ASP A 604 50.97 48.71 6.66
N VAL A 605 51.38 49.96 6.88
CA VAL A 605 50.47 51.06 7.22
C VAL A 605 49.41 51.28 6.14
N VAL A 606 49.77 51.15 4.87
CA VAL A 606 48.83 51.32 3.75
C VAL A 606 47.81 50.19 3.72
N ASP A 607 48.23 48.95 3.96
CA ASP A 607 47.33 47.79 4.03
C ASP A 607 46.36 47.91 5.20
N ALA A 608 46.85 48.39 6.35
CA ALA A 608 46.00 48.67 7.51
C ALA A 608 44.95 49.74 7.22
N ILE A 609 45.33 50.82 6.52
CA ILE A 609 44.40 51.90 6.13
C ILE A 609 43.34 51.36 5.15
N LEU A 610 43.74 50.62 4.11
CA LEU A 610 42.80 50.06 3.14
C LEU A 610 41.85 49.05 3.79
N ALA A 611 42.36 48.17 4.67
CA ALA A 611 41.54 47.25 5.44
C ALA A 611 40.55 47.99 6.36
N LEU A 612 40.99 49.07 7.02
CA LEU A 612 40.13 49.91 7.85
C LEU A 612 39.00 50.53 7.01
N ILE A 613 39.30 51.05 5.82
CA ILE A 613 38.29 51.62 4.90
C ILE A 613 37.28 50.53 4.51
N ILE A 614 37.72 49.30 4.22
CA ILE A 614 36.83 48.17 3.88
C ILE A 614 35.90 47.84 5.06
N ILE A 615 36.43 47.76 6.29
CA ILE A 615 35.66 47.47 7.50
C ILE A 615 34.62 48.56 7.76
N VAL A 616 35.06 49.83 7.74
CA VAL A 616 34.18 50.98 7.97
C VAL A 616 33.10 51.05 6.88
N SER A 617 33.47 50.88 5.61
CA SER A 617 32.55 50.90 4.48
C SER A 617 31.53 49.77 4.56
N SER A 618 31.94 48.56 4.95
CA SER A 618 31.03 47.43 5.19
C SER A 618 30.02 47.74 6.30
N PHE A 619 30.47 48.33 7.40
CA PHE A 619 29.61 48.69 8.52
C PHE A 619 28.62 49.80 8.15
N VAL A 620 29.09 50.83 7.43
CA VAL A 620 28.25 51.90 6.90
C VAL A 620 27.21 51.35 5.93
N ALA A 621 27.59 50.46 5.01
CA ALA A 621 26.67 49.85 4.05
C ALA A 621 25.53 49.08 4.73
N VAL A 622 25.82 48.32 5.79
CA VAL A 622 24.81 47.53 6.54
C VAL A 622 23.91 48.42 7.41
N ARG A 623 24.42 49.55 7.91
CA ARG A 623 23.68 50.51 8.76
C ARG A 623 22.94 51.58 7.95
N ALA A 624 23.28 51.77 6.68
CA ALA A 624 22.76 52.83 5.84
C ALA A 624 21.23 52.77 5.73
N THR A 625 20.59 53.87 6.08
CA THR A 625 19.13 54.04 5.93
C THR A 625 18.76 54.56 4.55
N GLU A 626 19.73 55.16 3.85
CA GLU A 626 19.58 55.73 2.50
C GLU A 626 20.31 54.87 1.46
N ARG A 627 19.68 54.66 0.30
CA ARG A 627 20.25 53.82 -0.78
C ARG A 627 21.55 54.36 -1.31
N LEU A 628 21.61 55.68 -1.52
CA LEU A 628 22.79 56.34 -2.06
C LEU A 628 23.99 56.15 -1.12
N ALA A 629 23.76 56.21 0.20
CA ALA A 629 24.80 55.96 1.20
C ALA A 629 25.29 54.50 1.18
N ALA A 630 24.38 53.52 1.04
CA ALA A 630 24.76 52.11 0.92
C ALA A 630 25.58 51.85 -0.35
N ILE A 631 25.16 52.42 -1.48
CA ILE A 631 25.86 52.28 -2.78
C ILE A 631 27.22 52.95 -2.74
N ALA A 632 27.31 54.17 -2.17
CA ALA A 632 28.57 54.87 -2.03
C ALA A 632 29.57 54.11 -1.14
N ALA A 633 29.08 53.52 -0.04
CA ALA A 633 29.90 52.67 0.83
C ALA A 633 30.36 51.38 0.13
N LEU A 634 29.48 50.73 -0.64
CA LEU A 634 29.85 49.59 -1.49
C LEU A 634 30.93 49.95 -2.51
N GLY A 635 30.82 51.11 -3.17
CA GLY A 635 31.85 51.60 -4.09
C GLY A 635 33.19 51.86 -3.39
N ALA A 636 33.17 52.55 -2.24
CA ALA A 636 34.39 52.78 -1.46
C ALA A 636 35.08 51.46 -1.05
N LEU A 637 34.29 50.44 -0.72
CA LEU A 637 34.77 49.09 -0.43
C LEU A 637 35.45 48.46 -1.65
N GLY A 638 34.83 48.48 -2.83
CA GLY A 638 35.41 47.85 -4.01
C GLY A 638 36.61 48.60 -4.60
N PHE A 639 36.64 49.94 -4.54
CA PHE A 639 37.85 50.71 -4.87
C PHE A 639 39.02 50.39 -3.94
N SER A 640 38.75 50.17 -2.65
CA SER A 640 39.78 49.76 -1.68
C SER A 640 40.29 48.34 -1.97
N LEU A 641 39.41 47.41 -2.37
CA LEU A 641 39.80 46.07 -2.84
C LEU A 641 40.65 46.13 -4.12
N ALA A 642 40.28 46.99 -5.08
CA ALA A 642 41.05 47.15 -6.31
C ALA A 642 42.48 47.66 -6.04
N LEU A 643 42.63 48.60 -5.10
CA LEU A 643 43.95 49.08 -4.68
C LEU A 643 44.77 47.97 -3.99
N LEU A 644 44.14 47.10 -3.20
CA LEU A 644 44.80 45.92 -2.65
C LEU A 644 45.25 44.96 -3.78
N TYR A 645 44.40 44.66 -4.76
CA TYR A 645 44.78 43.82 -5.90
C TYR A 645 45.97 44.39 -6.67
N ALA A 646 45.97 45.70 -6.96
CA ALA A 646 47.08 46.35 -7.64
C ALA A 646 48.38 46.24 -6.83
N ARG A 647 48.30 46.43 -5.51
CA ARG A 647 49.44 46.36 -4.59
C ARG A 647 50.03 44.95 -4.46
N TYR A 648 49.19 43.92 -4.46
CA TYR A 648 49.61 42.52 -4.43
C TYR A 648 49.94 41.94 -5.82
N GLY A 649 50.19 42.79 -6.82
CA GLY A 649 50.69 42.38 -8.13
C GLY A 649 49.65 41.81 -9.08
N ALA A 650 48.36 42.08 -8.85
CA ALA A 650 47.24 41.67 -9.69
C ALA A 650 46.60 42.88 -10.42
N PRO A 651 47.30 43.53 -11.37
CA PRO A 651 46.82 44.74 -12.04
C PRO A 651 45.57 44.50 -12.88
N ASP A 652 45.46 43.35 -13.56
CA ASP A 652 44.28 43.01 -14.39
C ASP A 652 43.02 42.85 -13.53
N LEU A 653 43.14 42.25 -12.33
CA LEU A 653 42.03 42.17 -11.37
C LEU A 653 41.66 43.55 -10.83
N ALA A 654 42.64 44.42 -10.58
CA ALA A 654 42.37 45.77 -10.12
C ALA A 654 41.59 46.59 -11.16
N ILE A 655 42.00 46.53 -12.43
CA ILE A 655 41.32 47.23 -13.54
C ILE A 655 39.88 46.71 -13.69
N THR A 656 39.71 45.38 -13.72
CA THR A 656 38.37 44.79 -13.86
C THR A 656 37.49 45.10 -12.66
N GLN A 657 38.01 45.05 -11.42
CA GLN A 657 37.26 45.42 -10.22
C GLN A 657 36.77 46.88 -10.29
N VAL A 658 37.63 47.83 -10.66
CA VAL A 658 37.25 49.25 -10.80
C VAL A 658 36.12 49.41 -11.84
N LEU A 659 36.25 48.76 -12.99
CA LEU A 659 35.25 48.85 -14.07
C LEU A 659 33.90 48.26 -13.63
N VAL A 660 33.92 47.06 -13.05
CA VAL A 660 32.71 46.35 -12.61
C VAL A 660 32.02 47.09 -11.47
N ASP A 661 32.77 47.59 -10.49
CA ASP A 661 32.18 48.37 -9.38
C ASP A 661 31.56 49.67 -9.88
N THR A 662 32.23 50.38 -10.78
CA THR A 662 31.71 51.61 -11.39
C THR A 662 30.40 51.33 -12.12
N LEU A 663 30.36 50.28 -12.96
CA LEU A 663 29.15 49.88 -13.68
C LEU A 663 28.04 49.44 -12.72
N THR A 664 28.38 48.69 -11.66
CA THR A 664 27.42 48.22 -10.66
C THR A 664 26.79 49.38 -9.91
N VAL A 665 27.60 50.36 -9.47
CA VAL A 665 27.12 51.59 -8.84
C VAL A 665 26.16 52.33 -9.78
N VAL A 666 26.54 52.52 -11.04
CA VAL A 666 25.71 53.19 -12.06
C VAL A 666 24.38 52.44 -12.26
N PHE A 667 24.40 51.13 -12.47
CA PHE A 667 23.19 50.32 -12.66
C PHE A 667 22.29 50.32 -11.42
N LEU A 668 22.86 50.19 -10.23
CA LEU A 668 22.11 50.25 -8.97
C LEU A 668 21.46 51.62 -8.78
N VAL A 669 22.16 52.72 -9.04
CA VAL A 669 21.59 54.08 -8.95
C VAL A 669 20.40 54.23 -9.91
N PHE A 670 20.52 53.79 -11.17
CA PHE A 670 19.41 53.83 -12.14
C PHE A 670 18.23 52.96 -11.73
N ALA A 671 18.48 51.75 -11.23
CA ALA A 671 17.42 50.85 -10.77
C ALA A 671 16.69 51.42 -9.55
N PHE A 672 17.44 51.95 -8.58
CA PHE A 672 16.89 52.46 -7.33
C PHE A 672 16.20 53.80 -7.44
N TYR A 673 16.53 54.63 -8.45
CA TYR A 673 15.80 55.86 -8.74
C TYR A 673 14.30 55.59 -9.01
N ARG A 674 13.95 54.40 -9.49
CA ARG A 674 12.58 54.00 -9.82
C ARG A 674 11.84 53.23 -8.73
N LEU A 675 12.49 52.94 -7.60
CA LEU A 675 11.91 52.13 -6.51
C LEU A 675 11.45 53.01 -5.34
N PRO A 676 10.35 52.67 -4.64
CA PRO A 676 9.88 53.41 -3.46
C PRO A 676 10.89 53.36 -2.30
N ARG A 677 10.88 54.31 -1.35
CA ARG A 677 11.82 54.35 -0.21
C ARG A 677 11.78 53.06 0.64
N TYR A 678 12.85 52.76 1.39
CA TYR A 678 12.95 51.55 2.21
C TYR A 678 11.81 51.45 3.24
N ALA A 679 11.02 50.37 3.17
CA ALA A 679 10.10 50.01 4.24
C ALA A 679 10.88 49.24 5.32
N ARG A 680 10.83 49.71 6.58
CA ARG A 680 11.40 49.00 7.73
C ARG A 680 10.43 47.92 8.20
N LEU A 681 10.52 46.74 7.60
CA LEU A 681 9.64 45.59 7.91
C LEU A 681 10.23 44.64 8.97
N SER A 682 11.46 44.88 9.44
CA SER A 682 12.21 43.95 10.31
C SER A 682 12.17 44.35 11.78
N SER A 683 11.72 43.44 12.65
CA SER A 683 11.77 43.62 14.10
C SER A 683 13.20 43.64 14.65
N THR A 684 13.39 44.14 15.88
CA THR A 684 14.69 44.17 16.58
C THR A 684 15.25 42.77 16.79
N ALA A 685 14.42 41.82 17.24
CA ALA A 685 14.81 40.43 17.44
C ALA A 685 15.28 39.76 16.14
N ALA A 686 14.57 40.02 15.03
CA ALA A 686 14.93 39.44 13.75
C ALA A 686 16.27 40.01 13.24
N ARG A 687 16.56 41.28 13.49
CA ARG A 687 17.87 41.89 13.16
C ARG A 687 19.00 41.32 14.02
N ALA A 688 18.76 41.10 15.32
CA ALA A 688 19.75 40.49 16.21
C ALA A 688 20.10 39.05 15.77
N ARG A 689 19.09 38.24 15.41
CA ARG A 689 19.29 36.90 14.85
C ARG A 689 20.14 36.92 13.60
N ASP A 690 19.79 37.78 12.63
CA ASP A 690 20.51 37.84 11.36
C ASP A 690 21.95 38.35 11.54
N ALA A 691 22.16 39.29 12.47
CA ALA A 691 23.50 39.73 12.84
C ALA A 691 24.32 38.58 13.43
N LEU A 692 23.76 37.80 14.36
CA LEU A 692 24.44 36.64 14.93
C LEU A 692 24.81 35.60 13.87
N LEU A 693 23.89 35.29 12.95
CA LEU A 693 24.15 34.36 11.85
C LEU A 693 25.22 34.87 10.89
N ALA A 694 25.15 36.15 10.50
CA ALA A 694 26.14 36.76 9.62
C ALA A 694 27.53 36.79 10.27
N THR A 695 27.61 37.13 11.57
CA THR A 695 28.87 37.11 12.33
C THR A 695 29.41 35.69 12.46
N ALA A 696 28.58 34.70 12.80
CA ALA A 696 29.00 33.31 12.91
C ALA A 696 29.52 32.77 11.56
N PHE A 697 28.81 33.05 10.46
CA PHE A 697 29.25 32.68 9.12
C PHE A 697 30.55 33.38 8.72
N GLY A 698 30.67 34.68 9.01
CA GLY A 698 31.89 35.45 8.74
C GLY A 698 33.10 34.93 9.53
N LEU A 699 32.93 34.62 10.81
CA LEU A 699 33.97 34.02 11.65
C LEU A 699 34.37 32.62 11.14
N MET A 700 33.40 31.81 10.72
CA MET A 700 33.67 30.52 10.10
C MET A 700 34.50 30.67 8.82
N MET A 701 34.13 31.60 7.93
CA MET A 701 34.89 31.85 6.69
C MET A 701 36.28 32.41 6.97
N ALA A 702 36.43 33.29 7.97
CA ALA A 702 37.73 33.79 8.40
C ALA A 702 38.61 32.66 8.98
N GLY A 703 38.04 31.79 9.81
CA GLY A 703 38.71 30.60 10.32
C GLY A 703 39.12 29.64 9.20
N PHE A 704 38.25 29.42 8.22
CA PHE A 704 38.55 28.61 7.04
C PHE A 704 39.70 29.19 6.21
N ALA A 705 39.68 30.50 5.94
CA ALA A 705 40.78 31.20 5.25
C ALA A 705 42.11 31.08 6.02
N LEU A 706 42.08 31.19 7.35
CA LEU A 706 43.26 31.02 8.20
C LEU A 706 43.77 29.56 8.15
N LEU A 707 42.89 28.57 8.19
CA LEU A 707 43.26 27.15 8.08
C LEU A 707 43.94 26.84 6.74
N ILE A 708 43.45 27.39 5.61
CA ILE A 708 44.10 27.24 4.30
C ILE A 708 45.54 27.78 4.34
N HIS A 709 45.77 28.91 5.01
CA HIS A 709 47.12 29.46 5.14
C HIS A 709 48.05 28.56 5.95
N LEU A 710 47.52 27.89 6.99
CA LEU A 710 48.29 26.99 7.87
C LEU A 710 48.71 25.67 7.18
N PHE A 711 47.94 25.19 6.21
CA PHE A 711 48.17 23.90 5.53
C PHE A 711 48.54 24.07 4.05
N ARG A 712 49.45 24.99 3.73
CA ARG A 712 49.95 25.18 2.35
C ARG A 712 50.65 23.91 1.81
N TYR A 713 50.14 23.36 0.73
CA TYR A 713 50.80 22.33 -0.07
C TYR A 713 51.84 22.97 -1.02
N PRO A 714 52.90 22.26 -1.43
CA PRO A 714 53.85 22.77 -2.41
C PRO A 714 53.16 23.05 -3.76
N GLU A 715 53.11 24.32 -4.16
CA GLU A 715 52.48 24.77 -5.40
C GLU A 715 53.33 24.37 -6.62
N ARG A 716 52.83 23.45 -7.46
CA ARG A 716 53.49 23.04 -8.72
C ARG A 716 52.96 23.77 -9.95
N THR A 717 51.74 24.28 -9.90
CA THR A 717 51.03 24.84 -11.07
C THR A 717 51.38 26.30 -11.35
N SER A 718 51.65 27.11 -10.32
CA SER A 718 52.04 28.52 -10.49
C SER A 718 53.39 28.66 -11.20
N VAL A 719 54.35 27.79 -10.88
CA VAL A 719 55.66 27.71 -11.55
C VAL A 719 55.50 27.35 -13.03
N PHE A 720 54.69 26.33 -13.35
CA PHE A 720 54.42 25.92 -14.73
C PHE A 720 53.87 27.08 -15.58
N PHE A 721 52.86 27.80 -15.10
CA PHE A 721 52.29 28.92 -15.86
C PHE A 721 53.27 30.08 -16.02
N ALA A 722 54.09 30.38 -15.00
CA ALA A 722 55.09 31.42 -15.08
C ALA A 722 56.16 31.12 -16.14
N GLU A 723 56.63 29.87 -16.23
CA GLU A 723 57.64 29.45 -17.21
C GLU A 723 57.06 29.31 -18.62
N GLN A 724 55.87 28.70 -18.75
CA GLN A 724 55.31 28.33 -20.06
C GLN A 724 54.51 29.45 -20.73
N ALA A 725 54.10 30.50 -20.02
CA ALA A 725 53.29 31.58 -20.62
C ALA A 725 53.96 32.23 -21.83
N TYR A 726 55.27 32.49 -21.77
CA TYR A 726 56.01 33.05 -22.91
C TYR A 726 56.54 31.98 -23.87
N LEU A 727 57.01 30.84 -23.33
CA LEU A 727 57.63 29.78 -24.13
C LEU A 727 56.63 29.04 -25.02
N ALA A 728 55.47 28.67 -24.47
CA ALA A 728 54.47 27.86 -25.15
C ALA A 728 53.33 28.70 -25.75
N ALA A 729 52.87 29.74 -25.05
CA ALA A 729 51.72 30.55 -25.44
C ALA A 729 52.08 31.97 -25.92
N HIS A 730 53.38 32.28 -26.01
CA HIS A 730 53.94 33.53 -26.58
C HIS A 730 53.44 34.85 -25.94
N GLY A 731 52.93 34.81 -24.71
CA GLY A 731 52.43 35.99 -24.00
C GLY A 731 53.26 36.34 -22.76
N ARG A 732 53.46 37.64 -22.55
CA ARG A 732 54.17 38.17 -21.35
C ARG A 732 53.24 38.40 -20.16
N ASN A 733 51.95 38.61 -20.40
CA ASN A 733 50.95 38.71 -19.34
C ASN A 733 50.45 37.30 -18.99
N VAL A 734 50.99 36.73 -17.92
CA VAL A 734 50.67 35.37 -17.47
C VAL A 734 49.18 35.21 -17.16
N VAL A 735 48.53 36.21 -16.55
CA VAL A 735 47.09 36.14 -16.20
C VAL A 735 46.24 36.10 -17.47
N ASN A 736 46.50 37.00 -18.42
CA ASN A 736 45.79 37.01 -19.69
C ASN A 736 46.01 35.69 -20.47
N VAL A 737 47.24 35.19 -20.52
CA VAL A 737 47.57 33.91 -21.18
C VAL A 737 46.83 32.74 -20.51
N ILE A 738 46.71 32.72 -19.18
CA ILE A 738 45.92 31.70 -18.49
C ILE A 738 44.46 31.78 -18.94
N LEU A 739 43.87 32.97 -19.01
CA LEU A 739 42.46 33.16 -19.35
C LEU A 739 42.15 32.81 -20.81
N VAL A 740 43.01 33.18 -21.76
CA VAL A 740 42.69 33.05 -23.20
C VAL A 740 43.31 31.83 -23.89
N ASP A 741 44.32 31.20 -23.29
CA ASP A 741 45.04 30.07 -23.88
C ASP A 741 44.95 28.82 -22.98
N PHE A 742 45.64 28.80 -21.84
CA PHE A 742 45.70 27.60 -20.99
C PHE A 742 44.35 27.18 -20.40
N ARG A 743 43.49 28.13 -20.03
CA ARG A 743 42.16 27.92 -19.44
C ARG A 743 41.06 28.68 -20.22
N ALA A 744 41.21 28.74 -21.55
CA ALA A 744 40.28 29.40 -22.47
C ALA A 744 38.81 29.00 -22.28
N LEU A 745 38.56 27.76 -21.85
CA LEU A 745 37.19 27.26 -21.60
C LEU A 745 36.48 27.99 -20.47
N ASP A 746 37.20 28.43 -19.43
CA ASP A 746 36.60 29.17 -18.30
C ASP A 746 36.11 30.54 -18.80
N THR A 747 36.95 31.24 -19.58
CA THR A 747 36.60 32.53 -20.19
C THR A 747 35.47 32.41 -21.21
N LEU A 748 35.42 31.35 -22.02
CA LEU A 748 34.27 31.06 -22.88
C LEU A 748 32.98 30.89 -22.07
N GLY A 749 33.05 30.20 -20.93
CA GLY A 749 31.94 30.02 -20.00
C GLY A 749 31.45 31.36 -19.42
N GLU A 750 32.36 32.20 -18.94
CA GLU A 750 32.04 33.53 -18.40
C GLU A 750 31.39 34.45 -19.45
N ILE A 751 31.94 34.50 -20.66
CA ILE A 751 31.35 35.28 -21.78
C ILE A 751 29.94 34.78 -22.09
N THR A 752 29.73 33.46 -22.08
CA THR A 752 28.41 32.86 -22.29
C THR A 752 27.43 33.26 -21.18
N VAL A 753 27.86 33.25 -19.92
CA VAL A 753 27.03 33.69 -18.78
C VAL A 753 26.64 35.17 -18.91
N LEU A 754 27.58 36.05 -19.28
CA LEU A 754 27.29 37.46 -19.51
C LEU A 754 26.33 37.68 -20.68
N GLY A 755 26.53 36.95 -21.79
CA GLY A 755 25.63 36.97 -22.94
C GLY A 755 24.22 36.53 -22.57
N LEU A 756 24.08 35.42 -21.82
CA LEU A 756 22.79 34.94 -21.33
C LEU A 756 22.14 35.90 -20.33
N ALA A 757 22.91 36.51 -19.43
CA ALA A 757 22.40 37.52 -18.51
C ALA A 757 21.86 38.73 -19.27
N ALA A 758 22.59 39.22 -20.29
CA ALA A 758 22.13 40.30 -21.15
C ALA A 758 20.83 39.92 -21.89
N LEU A 759 20.78 38.73 -22.51
CA LEU A 759 19.57 38.22 -23.17
C LEU A 759 18.40 38.11 -22.18
N GLY A 760 18.61 37.58 -20.98
CA GLY A 760 17.60 37.47 -19.94
C GLY A 760 17.04 38.83 -19.50
N VAL A 761 17.91 39.82 -19.30
CA VAL A 761 17.50 41.20 -18.99
C VAL A 761 16.67 41.78 -20.14
N THR A 762 17.09 41.61 -21.41
CA THR A 762 16.32 42.12 -22.55
C THR A 762 14.93 41.47 -22.66
N ALA A 763 14.83 40.16 -22.41
CA ALA A 763 13.56 39.44 -22.41
C ALA A 763 12.62 39.94 -21.30
N LEU A 764 13.12 40.12 -20.07
CA LEU A 764 12.34 40.66 -18.95
C LEU A 764 11.82 42.08 -19.23
N LEU A 765 12.67 42.93 -19.82
CA LEU A 765 12.28 44.29 -20.20
C LEU A 765 11.25 44.33 -21.34
N ALA A 766 11.30 43.37 -22.27
CA ALA A 766 10.32 43.24 -23.34
C ALA A 766 8.94 42.81 -22.81
N ILE A 767 8.89 41.82 -21.92
CA ILE A 767 7.64 41.31 -21.32
C ILE A 767 6.97 42.38 -20.44
N GLY A 768 7.76 43.11 -19.64
CA GLY A 768 7.25 44.16 -18.76
C GLY A 768 6.57 45.34 -19.48
N LYS A 769 6.86 45.54 -20.78
CA LYS A 769 6.18 46.56 -21.60
C LYS A 769 4.79 46.12 -22.07
N GLY A 770 4.57 44.83 -22.34
CA GLY A 770 3.28 44.29 -22.79
C GLY A 770 2.21 44.19 -21.68
N ALA A 771 2.63 44.08 -20.41
CA ALA A 771 1.71 44.08 -19.27
C ALA A 771 1.18 45.46 -18.87
N ARG A 772 1.77 46.55 -19.38
CA ARG A 772 1.28 47.92 -19.19
C ARG A 772 0.33 48.39 -20.31
N SER A 773 0.17 47.61 -21.37
CA SER A 773 -0.74 47.88 -22.49
C SER A 773 -2.01 47.02 -22.49
N ARG A 774 -2.35 46.38 -21.37
CA ARG A 774 -3.62 45.69 -21.13
C ARG A 774 -4.27 46.20 -19.86
#